data_AF-A0A0P7BHT1-F1
#
_entry.id   AF-A0A0P7BHT1-F1
#
_cell.length_a   1.000
_cell.length_b   1.000
_cell.length_c   1.000
_cell.angle_alpha   90.00
_cell.angle_beta   90.00
_cell.angle_gamma   90.00
#
_symmetry.space_group_name_H-M   'P 1'
#
loop_
_entity.id
_entity.type
_entity.pdbx_description
1 polymer ?
#
loop_
_entity_poly.entity_id
_entity_poly.type
_entity_poly.pdbx_seq_one_letter_code
_entity_poly.pdbx_strand_id
1 'polypeptide(L)'
;MGPRVPSSESASILTGSEDDAEGDTAQARVPAPLGMTAEIKNLYRQDGREPWREWTPSKSTPTSEKNALIVRRERELGDTDEPAFALHSITVQSPLIKKQLGTVFAGYKGINTNLKKLEFTAPFHEFFYRWNEFLEAEPTESSDGSEERCHYKLLSDTISDEIKPHIEQASDLMRNNVITFDYLWTIFELGTEVYCKHDGHDRLYVLSNGRYDMLPDGRKLYNLPCRFIDTDGEGFGYRMDYLTIWEFENLKPITELDTVPSRLQPGINGIRSRLTDRGRYFETMKGIYHMAYSGTYERINPPPGAPRKQYLDDEKVIIDCSSFLKYNDEPVSALQPLDVSMDPGFQYNVTLRMADFAPHDAFSTSFGLPPPPPTEYPPAIGCGRARKGRPSHSKRGKAPNSERLSSDHYRLCTPVVKGFCLKAKEWDFLEHCCFDQLVLPHDYKRVIRAFVDAQMSGLDDFDDVIKGKGRGIIMLLSGEPGTGKTLTSESVAETMQKPLYGMSAGELGNSAGEVEQSLHRVLELSTRWGAVLLLDECDVFLERRSTSNLQRNKLVSIFLRLLEYYEGVMFLTTNRVAAFDPAFESRIHLTIHYPNLDFNSKLHIWQTFVKRGSQSNDISDDELAELAQEELNGRQIKNVVKTARLLAASERMSLAMGHVKTVFKIKRGDIERVQA
;
A
#
# COMPACT_ATOMS: atom_id res chain seq x y z
N MET A 1 -39.88 -85.89 -2.93
CA MET A 1 -39.02 -86.54 -3.94
C MET A 1 -37.81 -87.14 -3.25
N GLY A 2 -37.16 -88.14 -3.86
CA GLY A 2 -35.98 -88.83 -3.33
C GLY A 2 -34.63 -88.18 -3.70
N PRO A 3 -33.49 -88.89 -3.57
CA PRO A 3 -32.43 -88.43 -2.65
C PRO A 3 -30.98 -88.50 -3.17
N ARG A 4 -30.01 -87.99 -2.38
CA ARG A 4 -28.55 -88.31 -2.30
C ARG A 4 -27.88 -87.37 -1.25
N VAL A 5 -27.06 -87.74 -0.24
CA VAL A 5 -26.29 -88.96 0.16
C VAL A 5 -25.04 -89.21 -0.71
N PRO A 6 -23.82 -89.57 -0.20
CA PRO A 6 -23.33 -89.85 1.19
C PRO A 6 -22.60 -88.61 1.82
N SER A 7 -21.69 -88.59 2.82
CA SER A 7 -20.81 -89.53 3.61
C SER A 7 -20.75 -89.09 5.11
N SER A 8 -20.08 -89.69 6.13
CA SER A 8 -18.88 -90.57 6.31
C SER A 8 -17.50 -89.84 6.25
N GLU A 9 -16.47 -90.10 7.08
CA GLU A 9 -16.25 -91.14 8.12
C GLU A 9 -15.10 -90.84 9.14
N SER A 10 -15.07 -91.57 10.28
CA SER A 10 -13.94 -91.79 11.25
C SER A 10 -13.25 -90.56 11.94
N ALA A 11 -12.91 -90.47 13.24
CA ALA A 11 -12.70 -91.38 14.41
C ALA A 11 -11.23 -91.75 14.76
N SER A 12 -10.62 -91.07 15.74
CA SER A 12 -9.56 -91.54 16.70
C SER A 12 -9.09 -90.35 17.58
N ILE A 13 -9.24 -90.34 18.92
CA ILE A 13 -8.48 -90.96 20.05
C ILE A 13 -7.48 -89.99 20.72
N LEU A 14 -7.78 -89.68 22.00
CA LEU A 14 -6.93 -89.32 23.17
C LEU A 14 -5.60 -88.54 23.01
N THR A 15 -5.40 -87.49 23.83
CA THR A 15 -4.47 -87.49 25.02
C THR A 15 -4.46 -86.14 25.78
N GLY A 16 -4.59 -86.18 27.11
CA GLY A 16 -4.19 -85.12 28.08
C GLY A 16 -4.97 -83.78 28.05
N SER A 17 -4.92 -82.94 29.08
CA SER A 17 -4.52 -83.11 30.50
C SER A 17 -4.87 -81.84 31.29
N GLU A 18 -5.27 -81.96 32.57
CA GLU A 18 -5.24 -80.95 33.65
C GLU A 18 -5.83 -79.55 33.32
N ASP A 19 -7.08 -79.30 33.73
CA ASP A 19 -7.44 -78.68 35.03
C ASP A 19 -7.23 -77.15 35.04
N ASP A 20 -8.33 -76.40 34.91
CA ASP A 20 -8.39 -74.97 35.22
C ASP A 20 -9.80 -74.60 35.73
N ALA A 21 -9.91 -73.52 36.52
CA ALA A 21 -11.07 -73.29 37.40
C ALA A 21 -12.11 -72.26 36.89
N GLU A 22 -13.39 -72.53 37.14
CA GLU A 22 -14.48 -71.52 37.09
C GLU A 22 -15.20 -71.47 38.45
N GLY A 23 -15.47 -70.26 38.98
CA GLY A 23 -16.06 -70.19 40.33
C GLY A 23 -16.28 -68.84 41.01
N ASP A 24 -16.29 -67.68 40.34
CA ASP A 24 -17.06 -66.53 40.86
C ASP A 24 -17.48 -65.54 39.75
N THR A 25 -18.49 -64.73 40.03
CA THR A 25 -19.22 -63.89 39.07
C THR A 25 -18.88 -62.40 39.21
N ALA A 26 -18.60 -61.75 38.07
CA ALA A 26 -18.44 -60.30 38.00
C ALA A 26 -19.25 -59.73 36.82
N GLN A 27 -20.18 -58.81 37.09
CA GLN A 27 -20.97 -58.15 36.05
C GLN A 27 -20.10 -57.14 35.28
N ALA A 28 -19.89 -57.38 33.98
CA ALA A 28 -19.14 -56.49 33.11
C ALA A 28 -19.90 -55.17 32.87
N ARG A 29 -19.39 -54.05 33.40
CA ARG A 29 -19.89 -52.71 33.05
C ARG A 29 -19.59 -52.41 31.58
N VAL A 30 -20.61 -52.01 30.83
CA VAL A 30 -20.47 -51.50 29.46
C VAL A 30 -19.60 -50.24 29.48
N PRO A 31 -18.58 -50.11 28.60
CA PRO A 31 -17.76 -48.89 28.53
C PRO A 31 -18.60 -47.70 28.02
N ALA A 32 -18.59 -46.59 28.76
CA ALA A 32 -19.33 -45.39 28.42
C ALA A 32 -18.81 -44.71 27.12
N PRO A 33 -19.66 -43.98 26.37
CA PRO A 33 -19.25 -43.29 25.15
C PRO A 33 -18.27 -42.12 25.41
N LEU A 34 -17.64 -41.65 24.33
CA LEU A 34 -16.69 -40.54 24.36
C LEU A 34 -17.33 -39.24 24.90
N GLY A 35 -16.69 -38.62 25.88
CA GLY A 35 -17.13 -37.34 26.46
C GLY A 35 -18.43 -37.38 27.26
N MET A 36 -18.89 -38.56 27.71
CA MET A 36 -20.16 -38.76 28.43
C MET A 36 -20.01 -38.97 29.95
N THR A 37 -18.82 -38.85 30.55
CA THR A 37 -18.72 -38.69 32.01
C THR A 37 -18.59 -37.21 32.38
N ALA A 38 -19.42 -36.74 33.32
CA ALA A 38 -19.48 -35.35 33.80
C ALA A 38 -18.29 -34.97 34.71
N GLU A 39 -17.07 -35.27 34.25
CA GLU A 39 -15.82 -35.13 35.00
C GLU A 39 -14.82 -34.26 34.24
N ILE A 40 -14.06 -33.45 34.98
CA ILE A 40 -12.93 -32.65 34.46
C ILE A 40 -11.64 -33.46 34.57
N LYS A 41 -10.88 -33.57 33.46
CA LYS A 41 -9.49 -34.02 33.51
C LYS A 41 -8.54 -32.82 33.61
N ASN A 42 -7.99 -32.61 34.81
CA ASN A 42 -7.01 -31.56 35.08
C ASN A 42 -5.58 -32.00 34.69
N LEU A 43 -4.95 -31.23 33.80
CA LEU A 43 -3.56 -31.38 33.35
C LEU A 43 -2.73 -30.15 33.69
N TYR A 44 -1.44 -30.31 33.95
CA TYR A 44 -0.51 -29.20 34.21
C TYR A 44 0.85 -29.36 33.51
N ARG A 45 1.60 -28.26 33.37
CA ARG A 45 3.02 -28.25 32.95
C ARG A 45 3.79 -27.11 33.66
N GLN A 46 5.11 -27.23 33.81
CA GLN A 46 5.94 -26.20 34.46
C GLN A 46 6.59 -25.21 33.49
N ASP A 47 6.80 -25.61 32.23
CA ASP A 47 7.32 -24.80 31.12
C ASP A 47 6.52 -25.19 29.86
N GLY A 48 6.29 -24.25 28.95
CA GLY A 48 5.68 -24.50 27.64
C GLY A 48 6.37 -25.57 26.79
N ARG A 49 7.63 -25.91 27.11
CA ARG A 49 8.43 -26.99 26.51
C ARG A 49 8.17 -28.39 27.11
N GLU A 50 7.48 -28.49 28.25
CA GLU A 50 7.19 -29.77 28.89
C GLU A 50 5.93 -30.47 28.35
N PRO A 51 5.88 -31.82 28.40
CA PRO A 51 4.64 -32.56 28.20
C PRO A 51 3.69 -32.40 29.39
N TRP A 52 2.40 -32.26 29.10
CA TRP A 52 1.32 -32.18 30.09
C TRP A 52 1.26 -33.40 31.01
N ARG A 53 1.16 -33.17 32.32
CA ARG A 53 1.10 -34.17 33.41
C ARG A 53 -0.28 -34.12 34.11
N GLU A 54 -0.70 -35.20 34.75
CA GLU A 54 -2.01 -35.27 35.43
C GLU A 54 -1.94 -34.72 36.86
N TRP A 55 -2.85 -33.80 37.23
CA TRP A 55 -2.82 -33.08 38.51
C TRP A 55 -2.94 -34.01 39.74
N THR A 56 -3.70 -35.10 39.62
CA THR A 56 -3.84 -36.13 40.66
C THR A 56 -3.22 -37.46 40.18
N PRO A 57 -2.29 -38.07 40.93
CA PRO A 57 -1.73 -39.37 40.59
C PRO A 57 -2.68 -40.52 40.98
N SER A 58 -3.83 -40.61 40.31
CA SER A 58 -4.75 -41.74 40.44
C SER A 58 -4.21 -42.98 39.71
N LYS A 59 -4.42 -44.18 40.28
CA LYS A 59 -3.91 -45.43 39.74
C LYS A 59 -4.77 -45.97 38.58
N SER A 60 -4.79 -45.27 37.45
CA SER A 60 -5.40 -45.76 36.21
C SER A 60 -4.73 -45.17 34.97
N THR A 61 -4.14 -46.03 34.13
CA THR A 61 -3.59 -45.69 32.81
C THR A 61 -4.69 -45.24 31.82
N PRO A 62 -4.32 -44.57 30.71
CA PRO A 62 -5.17 -43.51 30.17
C PRO A 62 -6.44 -44.00 29.47
N THR A 63 -7.56 -43.36 29.80
CA THR A 63 -8.66 -43.16 28.85
C THR A 63 -9.14 -41.70 28.91
N SER A 64 -8.29 -40.77 28.47
CA SER A 64 -8.56 -39.32 28.31
C SER A 64 -9.58 -39.00 27.19
N GLU A 65 -10.53 -39.90 27.02
CA GLU A 65 -11.54 -39.95 25.95
C GLU A 65 -12.96 -40.01 26.51
N LYS A 66 -13.12 -40.37 27.80
CA LYS A 66 -14.42 -40.54 28.49
C LYS A 66 -14.97 -39.23 29.07
N ASN A 67 -14.07 -38.39 29.61
CA ASN A 67 -14.37 -37.18 30.36
C ASN A 67 -14.96 -36.07 29.48
N ALA A 68 -15.89 -35.28 30.03
CA ALA A 68 -16.56 -34.20 29.30
C ALA A 68 -15.59 -33.08 28.86
N LEU A 69 -14.64 -32.73 29.73
CA LEU A 69 -13.72 -31.61 29.60
C LEU A 69 -12.29 -32.02 29.95
N ILE A 70 -11.31 -31.55 29.18
CA ILE A 70 -9.89 -31.52 29.57
C ILE A 70 -9.51 -30.08 29.86
N VAL A 71 -9.10 -29.81 31.10
CA VAL A 71 -8.70 -28.51 31.62
C VAL A 71 -7.19 -28.51 31.79
N ARG A 72 -6.49 -27.53 31.21
CA ARG A 72 -5.03 -27.43 31.25
C ARG A 72 -4.61 -26.17 31.97
N ARG A 73 -3.80 -26.29 33.02
CA ARG A 73 -3.25 -25.17 33.79
C ARG A 73 -1.73 -25.06 33.61
N GLU A 74 -1.22 -23.85 33.45
CA GLU A 74 0.21 -23.58 33.27
C GLU A 74 0.72 -22.77 34.45
N ARG A 75 1.99 -22.95 34.84
CA ARG A 75 2.58 -22.13 35.90
C ARG A 75 2.74 -20.69 35.40
N GLU A 76 2.16 -19.75 36.12
CA GLU A 76 2.36 -18.32 35.89
C GLU A 76 3.60 -17.83 36.65
N LEU A 77 4.34 -16.90 36.05
CA LEU A 77 5.59 -16.38 36.62
C LEU A 77 5.32 -15.16 37.52
N GLY A 78 4.58 -15.39 38.61
CA GLY A 78 4.30 -14.38 39.63
C GLY A 78 5.54 -14.00 40.45
N ASP A 79 5.49 -12.81 41.06
CA ASP A 79 6.55 -12.22 41.90
C ASP A 79 6.58 -12.81 43.34
N THR A 80 5.94 -13.98 43.53
CA THR A 80 5.75 -14.66 44.82
C THR A 80 6.29 -16.09 44.78
N ASP A 81 6.85 -16.57 45.90
CA ASP A 81 7.43 -17.92 46.00
C ASP A 81 6.42 -19.07 45.78
N GLU A 82 5.10 -18.81 45.86
CA GLU A 82 4.06 -19.81 45.60
C GLU A 82 3.77 -19.96 44.09
N PRO A 83 3.80 -21.19 43.54
CA PRO A 83 3.56 -21.42 42.11
C PRO A 83 2.06 -21.36 41.78
N ALA A 84 1.60 -20.17 41.36
CA ALA A 84 0.27 -19.99 40.77
C ALA A 84 0.13 -20.81 39.47
N PHE A 85 -1.01 -21.50 39.31
CA PHE A 85 -1.35 -22.31 38.14
C PHE A 85 -2.58 -21.74 37.41
N ALA A 86 -2.34 -20.71 36.60
CA ALA A 86 -3.34 -20.08 35.75
C ALA A 86 -3.96 -21.08 34.75
N LEU A 87 -5.21 -20.86 34.35
CA LEU A 87 -5.83 -21.65 33.30
C LEU A 87 -5.21 -21.31 31.94
N HIS A 88 -4.85 -22.33 31.16
CA HIS A 88 -4.20 -22.19 29.86
C HIS A 88 -5.15 -22.55 28.70
N SER A 89 -5.79 -23.73 28.75
CA SER A 89 -6.78 -24.11 27.73
C SER A 89 -7.81 -25.13 28.21
N ILE A 90 -9.01 -25.07 27.64
CA ILE A 90 -10.09 -26.05 27.83
C ILE A 90 -10.31 -26.77 26.49
N THR A 91 -10.22 -28.09 26.46
CA THR A 91 -10.72 -28.91 25.34
C THR A 91 -12.06 -29.53 25.70
N VAL A 92 -13.09 -29.19 24.93
CA VAL A 92 -14.44 -29.75 25.06
C VAL A 92 -14.51 -31.06 24.29
N GLN A 93 -14.77 -32.17 24.99
CA GLN A 93 -14.95 -33.50 24.39
C GLN A 93 -16.43 -33.87 24.27
N SER A 94 -17.26 -33.49 25.26
CA SER A 94 -18.67 -33.87 25.31
C SER A 94 -19.49 -33.39 24.11
N PRO A 95 -20.29 -34.26 23.46
CA PRO A 95 -21.12 -33.89 22.32
C PRO A 95 -22.31 -32.99 22.72
N LEU A 96 -22.81 -33.14 23.94
CA LEU A 96 -23.92 -32.35 24.48
C LEU A 96 -23.53 -30.86 24.57
N ILE A 97 -22.37 -30.59 25.18
CA ILE A 97 -21.77 -29.26 25.28
C ILE A 97 -21.51 -28.67 23.89
N LYS A 98 -20.99 -29.46 22.93
CA LYS A 98 -20.72 -28.97 21.55
C LYS A 98 -21.99 -28.55 20.80
N LYS A 99 -23.11 -29.23 21.02
CA LYS A 99 -24.44 -28.86 20.49
C LYS A 99 -24.90 -27.51 21.07
N GLN A 100 -24.78 -27.33 22.38
CA GLN A 100 -25.17 -26.10 23.09
C GLN A 100 -24.25 -24.91 22.77
N LEU A 101 -22.94 -25.11 22.72
CA LEU A 101 -21.99 -24.09 22.22
C LEU A 101 -22.22 -23.74 20.74
N GLY A 102 -22.84 -24.64 19.96
CA GLY A 102 -23.25 -24.38 18.58
C GLY A 102 -24.34 -23.32 18.44
N THR A 103 -25.18 -23.12 19.47
CA THR A 103 -26.13 -22.00 19.52
C THR A 103 -25.51 -20.74 20.12
N VAL A 104 -24.69 -20.85 21.17
CA VAL A 104 -23.97 -19.69 21.77
C VAL A 104 -23.06 -18.99 20.75
N PHE A 105 -22.33 -19.76 19.96
CA PHE A 105 -21.40 -19.24 18.94
C PHE A 105 -22.02 -19.19 17.53
N ALA A 106 -23.35 -19.17 17.41
CA ALA A 106 -24.04 -19.04 16.12
C ALA A 106 -23.62 -17.75 15.39
N GLY A 107 -22.98 -17.89 14.23
CA GLY A 107 -22.46 -16.76 13.45
C GLY A 107 -21.15 -16.14 13.99
N TYR A 108 -20.59 -16.64 15.10
CA TYR A 108 -19.28 -16.20 15.58
C TYR A 108 -18.17 -16.74 14.67
N LYS A 109 -17.28 -15.86 14.19
CA LYS A 109 -16.28 -16.21 13.17
C LYS A 109 -15.11 -16.99 13.78
N GLY A 110 -14.62 -18.01 13.07
CA GLY A 110 -13.46 -18.82 13.47
C GLY A 110 -13.77 -20.04 14.36
N ILE A 111 -14.94 -20.09 15.01
CA ILE A 111 -15.34 -21.24 15.84
C ILE A 111 -16.12 -22.24 14.97
N ASN A 112 -15.80 -23.53 15.11
CA ASN A 112 -16.61 -24.62 14.57
C ASN A 112 -16.78 -25.72 15.62
N THR A 113 -17.94 -25.78 16.26
CA THR A 113 -18.19 -26.70 17.39
C THR A 113 -18.29 -28.17 16.97
N ASN A 114 -18.43 -28.46 15.68
CA ASN A 114 -18.42 -29.82 15.13
C ASN A 114 -17.01 -30.45 15.07
N LEU A 115 -15.95 -29.70 15.40
CA LEU A 115 -14.59 -30.23 15.42
C LEU A 115 -14.41 -31.35 16.46
N LYS A 116 -13.68 -32.40 16.08
CA LYS A 116 -13.34 -33.52 16.99
C LYS A 116 -12.62 -33.01 18.25
N LYS A 117 -11.61 -32.15 18.05
CA LYS A 117 -10.96 -31.36 19.10
C LYS A 117 -11.50 -29.93 19.02
N LEU A 118 -12.38 -29.55 19.93
CA LEU A 118 -12.77 -28.16 20.15
C LEU A 118 -11.96 -27.67 21.35
N GLU A 119 -11.13 -26.65 21.16
CA GLU A 119 -10.24 -26.14 22.21
C GLU A 119 -10.29 -24.61 22.22
N PHE A 120 -10.39 -24.05 23.42
CA PHE A 120 -10.35 -22.63 23.71
C PHE A 120 -9.15 -22.34 24.62
N THR A 121 -8.52 -21.17 24.45
CA THR A 121 -7.32 -20.77 25.21
C THR A 121 -7.58 -19.53 26.05
N ALA A 122 -6.88 -19.41 27.17
CA ALA A 122 -6.94 -18.21 28.02
C ALA A 122 -6.50 -16.95 27.26
N PRO A 123 -7.11 -15.78 27.53
CA PRO A 123 -8.14 -15.51 28.55
C PRO A 123 -9.58 -15.70 28.04
N PHE A 124 -9.82 -16.65 27.11
CA PHE A 124 -11.17 -17.07 26.68
C PHE A 124 -12.04 -15.95 26.11
N HIS A 125 -11.42 -15.08 25.30
CA HIS A 125 -12.05 -13.91 24.66
C HIS A 125 -13.41 -14.21 24.02
N GLU A 126 -13.58 -15.39 23.42
CA GLU A 126 -14.80 -15.82 22.74
C GLU A 126 -16.00 -15.84 23.70
N PHE A 127 -15.80 -16.38 24.90
CA PHE A 127 -16.84 -16.44 25.94
C PHE A 127 -17.07 -15.07 26.58
N PHE A 128 -16.06 -14.22 26.69
CA PHE A 128 -16.22 -12.83 27.14
C PHE A 128 -17.18 -12.05 26.22
N TYR A 129 -17.01 -12.16 24.89
CA TYR A 129 -17.88 -11.46 23.93
C TYR A 129 -19.29 -12.05 23.77
N ARG A 130 -19.48 -13.34 24.12
CA ARG A 130 -20.78 -14.04 24.06
C ARG A 130 -21.30 -14.42 25.45
N TRP A 131 -20.94 -13.65 26.49
CA TRP A 131 -21.25 -14.05 27.87
C TRP A 131 -22.74 -14.08 28.18
N ASN A 132 -23.52 -13.14 27.61
CA ASN A 132 -24.97 -13.12 27.81
C ASN A 132 -25.63 -14.31 27.11
N GLU A 133 -25.24 -14.58 25.86
CA GLU A 133 -25.73 -15.72 25.08
C GLU A 133 -25.30 -17.07 25.66
N PHE A 134 -24.17 -17.11 26.38
CA PHE A 134 -23.72 -18.26 27.15
C PHE A 134 -24.59 -18.49 28.41
N LEU A 135 -24.94 -17.43 29.15
CA LEU A 135 -25.86 -17.53 30.29
C LEU A 135 -27.29 -17.88 29.87
N GLU A 136 -27.79 -17.31 28.77
CA GLU A 136 -29.13 -17.61 28.23
C GLU A 136 -29.26 -19.04 27.66
N ALA A 137 -28.14 -19.72 27.40
CA ALA A 137 -28.13 -21.08 26.86
C ALA A 137 -28.12 -22.20 27.93
N GLU A 138 -28.25 -21.89 29.23
CA GLU A 138 -28.38 -22.92 30.26
C GLU A 138 -29.69 -23.75 30.09
N PRO A 139 -29.65 -25.09 30.07
CA PRO A 139 -30.84 -25.92 29.93
C PRO A 139 -31.88 -25.72 31.05
N THR A 140 -33.09 -25.32 30.68
CA THR A 140 -34.24 -25.16 31.59
C THR A 140 -34.87 -26.50 32.00
N GLU A 141 -35.53 -26.51 33.16
CA GLU A 141 -35.78 -27.72 33.97
C GLU A 141 -36.85 -28.70 33.44
N SER A 142 -37.43 -28.47 32.25
CA SER A 142 -38.73 -29.03 31.86
C SER A 142 -38.75 -30.11 30.76
N SER A 143 -37.61 -30.72 30.38
CA SER A 143 -37.59 -32.00 29.64
C SER A 143 -36.23 -32.70 29.65
N ASP A 144 -36.14 -33.92 30.18
CA ASP A 144 -35.10 -34.98 30.08
C ASP A 144 -33.59 -34.64 30.24
N GLY A 145 -33.19 -33.37 30.32
CA GLY A 145 -31.80 -32.91 30.18
C GLY A 145 -30.95 -32.89 31.46
N SER A 146 -31.12 -33.84 32.40
CA SER A 146 -30.33 -33.83 33.66
C SER A 146 -28.82 -33.95 33.42
N GLU A 147 -28.41 -34.84 32.51
CA GLU A 147 -27.02 -34.99 32.08
C GLU A 147 -26.56 -33.78 31.23
N GLU A 148 -27.41 -33.27 30.32
CA GLU A 148 -27.12 -32.05 29.54
C GLU A 148 -26.82 -30.85 30.45
N ARG A 149 -27.63 -30.62 31.49
CA ARG A 149 -27.41 -29.52 32.45
C ARG A 149 -26.19 -29.74 33.34
N CYS A 150 -25.93 -30.98 33.77
CA CYS A 150 -24.73 -31.30 34.56
C CYS A 150 -23.45 -31.04 33.76
N HIS A 151 -23.40 -31.49 32.50
CA HIS A 151 -22.29 -31.24 31.58
C HIS A 151 -22.11 -29.75 31.25
N TYR A 152 -23.20 -29.02 31.00
CA TYR A 152 -23.12 -27.59 30.71
C TYR A 152 -22.67 -26.79 31.93
N LYS A 153 -23.22 -27.08 33.11
CA LYS A 153 -22.83 -26.43 34.37
C LYS A 153 -21.35 -26.66 34.70
N LEU A 154 -20.83 -27.87 34.46
CA LEU A 154 -19.41 -28.17 34.65
C LEU A 154 -18.48 -27.25 33.83
N LEU A 155 -18.90 -26.88 32.61
CA LEU A 155 -18.20 -25.88 31.80
C LEU A 155 -18.44 -24.45 32.34
N SER A 156 -19.69 -24.13 32.68
CA SER A 156 -20.09 -22.81 33.16
C SER A 156 -19.37 -22.41 34.45
N ASP A 157 -19.31 -23.29 35.45
CA ASP A 157 -18.59 -23.08 36.70
C ASP A 157 -17.08 -22.86 36.40
N THR A 158 -16.47 -23.74 35.59
CA THR A 158 -15.03 -23.66 35.22
C THR A 158 -14.65 -22.38 34.49
N ILE A 159 -15.54 -21.82 33.66
CA ILE A 159 -15.28 -20.59 32.89
C ILE A 159 -15.67 -19.34 33.70
N SER A 160 -16.71 -19.42 34.54
CA SER A 160 -17.17 -18.30 35.37
C SER A 160 -16.11 -17.82 36.33
N ASP A 161 -15.39 -18.74 36.98
CA ASP A 161 -14.35 -18.39 37.96
C ASP A 161 -13.23 -17.52 37.36
N GLU A 162 -12.93 -17.69 36.07
CA GLU A 162 -11.80 -17.04 35.39
C GLU A 162 -12.27 -15.80 34.58
N ILE A 163 -13.44 -15.83 33.93
CA ILE A 163 -13.94 -14.72 33.10
C ILE A 163 -14.70 -13.66 33.91
N LYS A 164 -15.47 -14.05 34.93
CA LYS A 164 -16.35 -13.12 35.66
C LYS A 164 -15.61 -11.92 36.28
N PRO A 165 -14.41 -12.07 36.90
CA PRO A 165 -13.64 -10.93 37.41
C PRO A 165 -13.28 -9.94 36.29
N HIS A 166 -12.90 -10.44 35.11
CA HIS A 166 -12.60 -9.59 33.95
C HIS A 166 -13.84 -8.86 33.42
N ILE A 167 -15.02 -9.49 33.43
CA ILE A 167 -16.29 -8.83 33.04
C ILE A 167 -16.68 -7.74 34.04
N GLU A 168 -16.56 -8.00 35.35
CA GLU A 168 -16.88 -7.02 36.38
C GLU A 168 -15.93 -5.80 36.30
N GLN A 169 -14.61 -6.04 36.18
CA GLN A 169 -13.63 -4.96 36.01
C GLN A 169 -13.81 -4.19 34.70
N ALA A 170 -14.03 -4.88 33.57
CA ALA A 170 -14.27 -4.21 32.28
C ALA A 170 -15.58 -3.41 32.29
N SER A 171 -16.64 -3.90 32.95
CA SER A 171 -17.91 -3.16 33.08
C SER A 171 -17.73 -1.88 33.89
N ASP A 172 -16.94 -1.89 34.97
CA ASP A 172 -16.68 -0.70 35.77
C ASP A 172 -15.80 0.33 35.03
N LEU A 173 -14.71 -0.12 34.39
CA LEU A 173 -13.87 0.71 33.52
C LEU A 173 -14.73 1.41 32.43
N MET A 174 -15.57 0.64 31.74
CA MET A 174 -16.46 1.15 30.68
C MET A 174 -17.52 2.13 31.20
N ARG A 175 -18.10 1.92 32.39
CA ARG A 175 -19.04 2.88 33.02
C ARG A 175 -18.37 4.23 33.30
N ASN A 176 -17.09 4.19 33.66
CA ASN A 176 -16.29 5.39 33.97
C ASN A 176 -15.60 6.00 32.72
N ASN A 177 -15.80 5.43 31.53
CA ASN A 177 -15.18 5.84 30.25
C ASN A 177 -13.64 5.84 30.25
N VAL A 178 -13.02 5.03 31.11
CA VAL A 178 -11.56 4.86 31.25
C VAL A 178 -11.17 3.41 30.99
N ILE A 179 -9.89 3.16 30.73
CA ILE A 179 -9.36 1.80 30.54
C ILE A 179 -7.90 1.73 30.98
N THR A 180 -7.42 0.55 31.37
CA THR A 180 -5.99 0.25 31.58
C THR A 180 -5.43 -0.53 30.40
N PHE A 181 -4.11 -0.50 30.21
CA PHE A 181 -3.46 -1.17 29.08
C PHE A 181 -3.80 -2.66 28.99
N ASP A 182 -3.76 -3.39 30.10
CA ASP A 182 -4.02 -4.85 30.13
C ASP A 182 -5.47 -5.22 29.75
N TYR A 183 -6.41 -4.28 29.86
CA TYR A 183 -7.82 -4.46 29.53
C TYR A 183 -8.21 -3.99 28.12
N LEU A 184 -7.29 -3.45 27.31
CA LEU A 184 -7.57 -2.99 25.94
C LEU A 184 -8.29 -4.05 25.09
N TRP A 185 -7.92 -5.32 25.23
CA TRP A 185 -8.58 -6.41 24.49
C TRP A 185 -10.10 -6.45 24.68
N THR A 186 -10.63 -6.07 25.85
CA THR A 186 -12.07 -6.17 26.15
C THR A 186 -12.94 -5.25 25.29
N ILE A 187 -12.40 -4.15 24.78
CA ILE A 187 -13.14 -3.21 23.92
C ILE A 187 -13.01 -3.56 22.43
N PHE A 188 -11.94 -4.26 22.02
CA PHE A 188 -11.56 -4.57 20.64
C PHE A 188 -12.07 -5.93 20.15
N GLU A 189 -13.40 -6.04 20.06
CA GLU A 189 -14.10 -7.23 19.56
C GLU A 189 -13.79 -7.53 18.08
N LEU A 190 -13.53 -8.80 17.76
CA LEU A 190 -13.09 -9.27 16.44
C LEU A 190 -14.11 -8.97 15.34
N GLY A 191 -13.66 -8.36 14.25
CA GLY A 191 -14.52 -7.98 13.12
C GLY A 191 -15.38 -6.73 13.35
N THR A 192 -15.21 -6.02 14.48
CA THR A 192 -15.82 -4.69 14.65
C THR A 192 -15.10 -3.63 13.82
N GLU A 193 -15.80 -2.52 13.58
CA GLU A 193 -15.20 -1.33 12.98
C GLU A 193 -14.41 -0.54 14.04
N VAL A 194 -13.13 -0.25 13.76
CA VAL A 194 -12.30 0.64 14.57
C VAL A 194 -12.07 1.96 13.85
N TYR A 195 -12.00 3.04 14.63
CA TYR A 195 -11.71 4.40 14.21
C TYR A 195 -10.33 4.81 14.72
N CYS A 196 -9.56 5.47 13.87
CA CYS A 196 -8.36 6.20 14.26
C CYS A 196 -8.26 7.50 13.46
N LYS A 197 -7.46 8.45 13.94
CA LYS A 197 -7.19 9.70 13.24
C LYS A 197 -5.74 9.71 12.73
N HIS A 198 -5.55 9.19 11.53
CA HIS A 198 -4.24 9.03 10.91
C HIS A 198 -3.93 10.27 10.05
N ASP A 199 -2.81 10.93 10.30
CA ASP A 199 -2.39 12.15 9.58
C ASP A 199 -3.45 13.26 9.52
N GLY A 200 -4.21 13.42 10.59
CA GLY A 200 -5.31 14.39 10.68
C GLY A 200 -6.60 13.94 9.98
N HIS A 201 -6.59 12.88 9.20
CA HIS A 201 -7.75 12.33 8.49
C HIS A 201 -8.51 11.31 9.35
N ASP A 202 -9.84 11.41 9.32
CA ASP A 202 -10.71 10.35 9.83
C ASP A 202 -10.51 9.06 8.99
N ARG A 203 -10.27 7.91 9.65
CA ARG A 203 -10.24 6.59 9.01
C ARG A 203 -11.11 5.59 9.78
N LEU A 204 -11.73 4.66 9.06
CA LEU A 204 -12.35 3.47 9.60
C LEU A 204 -11.74 2.22 8.97
N TYR A 205 -11.57 1.20 9.79
CA TYR A 205 -11.06 -0.11 9.42
C TYR A 205 -11.96 -1.19 10.02
N VAL A 206 -11.87 -2.42 9.50
CA VAL A 206 -12.41 -3.60 10.18
C VAL A 206 -11.27 -4.32 10.91
N LEU A 207 -11.43 -4.60 12.20
CA LEU A 207 -10.44 -5.29 13.01
C LEU A 207 -10.36 -6.77 12.61
N SER A 208 -9.18 -7.25 12.23
CA SER A 208 -8.94 -8.66 11.89
C SER A 208 -8.50 -9.48 13.10
N ASN A 209 -7.64 -8.92 13.96
CA ASN A 209 -7.23 -9.49 15.25
C ASN A 209 -6.73 -8.39 16.20
N GLY A 210 -6.55 -8.68 17.49
CA GLY A 210 -5.89 -7.80 18.45
C GLY A 210 -5.04 -8.61 19.43
N ARG A 211 -3.78 -8.24 19.66
CA ARG A 211 -2.86 -8.99 20.55
C ARG A 211 -1.84 -8.08 21.24
N TYR A 212 -1.36 -8.50 22.41
CA TYR A 212 -0.19 -7.89 23.04
C TYR A 212 1.09 -8.45 22.43
N ASP A 213 1.93 -7.56 21.90
CA ASP A 213 3.31 -7.86 21.47
C ASP A 213 4.28 -7.17 22.44
N MET A 214 5.49 -7.71 22.58
CA MET A 214 6.59 -7.10 23.34
C MET A 214 7.80 -6.92 22.42
N LEU A 215 8.39 -5.73 22.43
CA LEU A 215 9.59 -5.42 21.64
C LEU A 215 10.86 -5.99 22.31
N PRO A 216 11.97 -6.20 21.55
CA PRO A 216 13.25 -6.65 22.11
C PRO A 216 13.89 -5.72 23.15
N ASP A 217 13.37 -4.50 23.31
CA ASP A 217 13.78 -3.53 24.34
C ASP A 217 12.91 -3.58 25.61
N GLY A 218 11.94 -4.50 25.68
CA GLY A 218 11.05 -4.72 26.83
C GLY A 218 9.74 -3.93 26.81
N ARG A 219 9.55 -2.96 25.91
CA ARG A 219 8.29 -2.19 25.80
C ARG A 219 7.15 -3.07 25.28
N LYS A 220 5.98 -3.00 25.91
CA LYS A 220 4.76 -3.65 25.39
C LYS A 220 4.03 -2.74 24.41
N LEU A 221 3.25 -3.35 23.53
CA LEU A 221 2.30 -2.67 22.65
C LEU A 221 1.09 -3.58 22.37
N TYR A 222 -0.09 -2.99 22.18
CA TYR A 222 -1.27 -3.70 21.70
C TYR A 222 -1.39 -3.48 20.19
N ASN A 223 -1.16 -4.57 19.45
CA ASN A 223 -1.14 -4.63 17.99
C ASN A 223 -2.53 -4.98 17.48
N LEU A 224 -3.07 -4.13 16.60
CA LEU A 224 -4.40 -4.24 16.00
C LEU A 224 -4.28 -4.44 14.47
N PRO A 225 -3.98 -5.67 13.99
CA PRO A 225 -4.11 -6.02 12.58
C PRO A 225 -5.52 -5.68 12.05
N CYS A 226 -5.58 -4.70 11.15
CA CYS A 226 -6.79 -4.10 10.62
C CYS A 226 -6.85 -4.23 9.09
N ARG A 227 -8.05 -4.24 8.51
CA ARG A 227 -8.25 -4.21 7.06
C ARG A 227 -9.03 -2.99 6.60
N PHE A 228 -8.57 -2.39 5.50
CA PHE A 228 -9.21 -1.27 4.80
C PHE A 228 -9.30 -1.58 3.31
N ILE A 229 -9.98 -0.73 2.54
CA ILE A 229 -10.21 -0.94 1.11
C ILE A 229 -9.32 -0.01 0.28
N ASP A 230 -8.68 -0.61 -0.72
CA ASP A 230 -7.69 -0.01 -1.60
C ASP A 230 -7.87 -0.52 -3.04
N THR A 231 -7.21 0.13 -4.00
CA THR A 231 -7.26 -0.21 -5.43
C THR A 231 -5.88 -0.44 -6.04
N ASP A 232 -5.84 -1.34 -7.02
CA ASP A 232 -4.72 -1.57 -7.93
C ASP A 232 -4.88 -0.83 -9.27
N GLY A 233 -5.97 -0.08 -9.46
CA GLY A 233 -6.35 0.61 -10.68
C GLY A 233 -7.31 -0.18 -11.59
N GLU A 234 -7.39 -1.51 -11.44
CA GLU A 234 -8.29 -2.37 -12.23
C GLU A 234 -9.50 -2.87 -11.42
N GLY A 235 -9.34 -3.00 -10.10
CA GLY A 235 -10.41 -3.37 -9.17
C GLY A 235 -10.14 -2.92 -7.73
N PHE A 236 -10.93 -3.46 -6.81
CA PHE A 236 -10.87 -3.17 -5.38
C PHE A 236 -10.76 -4.45 -4.54
N GLY A 237 -10.05 -4.33 -3.42
CA GLY A 237 -9.92 -5.40 -2.44
C GLY A 237 -9.43 -4.89 -1.08
N TYR A 238 -9.31 -5.79 -0.12
CA TYR A 238 -8.79 -5.46 1.20
C TYR A 238 -7.25 -5.40 1.20
N ARG A 239 -6.70 -4.31 1.75
CA ARG A 239 -5.30 -4.18 2.17
C ARG A 239 -5.25 -4.24 3.71
N MET A 240 -4.18 -4.81 4.27
CA MET A 240 -3.94 -4.84 5.72
C MET A 240 -3.16 -3.62 6.19
N ASP A 241 -3.41 -3.21 7.43
CA ASP A 241 -2.75 -2.13 8.17
C ASP A 241 -2.52 -2.61 9.61
N TYR A 242 -1.57 -2.02 10.32
CA TYR A 242 -1.19 -2.44 11.68
C TYR A 242 -1.26 -1.26 12.64
N LEU A 243 -2.47 -0.97 13.13
CA LEU A 243 -2.68 0.05 14.15
C LEU A 243 -2.05 -0.43 15.47
N THR A 244 -1.43 0.48 16.21
CA THR A 244 -0.69 0.15 17.43
C THR A 244 -1.07 1.11 18.55
N ILE A 245 -1.40 0.56 19.72
CA ILE A 245 -1.54 1.32 20.98
C ILE A 245 -0.33 0.99 21.85
N TRP A 246 0.46 1.99 22.20
CA TRP A 246 1.63 1.82 23.06
C TRP A 246 1.23 1.60 24.53
N GLU A 247 2.10 0.95 25.29
CA GLU A 247 1.95 0.81 26.74
C GLU A 247 1.82 2.18 27.43
N PHE A 248 0.84 2.31 28.32
CA PHE A 248 0.59 3.51 29.13
C PHE A 248 0.32 3.10 30.57
N GLU A 249 0.80 3.93 31.51
CA GLU A 249 0.61 3.69 32.94
C GLU A 249 -0.77 4.18 33.41
N ASN A 250 -1.33 3.49 34.41
CA ASN A 250 -2.59 3.85 35.08
C ASN A 250 -3.84 3.83 34.16
N LEU A 251 -4.88 4.58 34.55
CA LEU A 251 -6.13 4.73 33.82
C LEU A 251 -6.00 5.82 32.75
N LYS A 252 -6.38 5.50 31.51
CA LYS A 252 -6.47 6.46 30.41
C LYS A 252 -7.93 6.59 29.93
N PRO A 253 -8.45 7.80 29.66
CA PRO A 253 -9.75 7.98 29.03
C PRO A 253 -9.81 7.29 27.66
N ILE A 254 -10.90 6.57 27.37
CA ILE A 254 -11.02 5.82 26.11
C ILE A 254 -10.93 6.75 24.90
N THR A 255 -11.44 7.98 25.00
CA THR A 255 -11.38 9.02 23.96
C THR A 255 -9.98 9.59 23.69
N GLU A 256 -8.97 9.24 24.49
CA GLU A 256 -7.57 9.66 24.29
C GLU A 256 -6.70 8.55 23.68
N LEU A 257 -7.26 7.38 23.36
CA LEU A 257 -6.57 6.33 22.61
C LEU A 257 -6.46 6.73 21.13
N ASP A 258 -5.29 6.50 20.53
CA ASP A 258 -5.02 6.83 19.12
C ASP A 258 -5.89 6.02 18.15
N THR A 259 -6.40 4.87 18.61
CA THR A 259 -7.39 4.01 17.95
C THR A 259 -8.45 3.60 18.97
N VAL A 260 -9.73 3.63 18.59
CA VAL A 260 -10.86 3.20 19.41
C VAL A 260 -11.86 2.36 18.59
N PRO A 261 -12.64 1.47 19.22
CA PRO A 261 -13.81 0.88 18.55
C PRO A 261 -14.79 1.97 18.15
N SER A 262 -15.27 1.95 16.90
CA SER A 262 -16.15 3.00 16.34
C SER A 262 -17.44 3.21 17.14
N ARG A 263 -17.93 2.17 17.83
CA ARG A 263 -19.07 2.23 18.77
C ARG A 263 -18.86 3.18 19.96
N LEU A 264 -17.62 3.50 20.30
CA LEU A 264 -17.25 4.39 21.41
C LEU A 264 -16.85 5.80 20.95
N GLN A 265 -16.71 6.04 19.64
CA GLN A 265 -16.29 7.32 19.09
C GLN A 265 -17.44 8.35 19.07
N PRO A 266 -17.31 9.51 19.74
CA PRO A 266 -18.31 10.57 19.65
C PRO A 266 -18.53 11.04 18.21
N GLY A 267 -19.79 11.18 17.80
CA GLY A 267 -20.16 11.67 16.47
C GLY A 267 -19.92 10.68 15.32
N ILE A 268 -19.68 9.39 15.59
CA ILE A 268 -19.36 8.36 14.58
C ILE A 268 -20.28 8.34 13.34
N ASN A 269 -21.58 8.63 13.48
CA ASN A 269 -22.50 8.64 12.35
C ASN A 269 -22.18 9.78 11.34
N GLY A 270 -21.74 10.94 11.83
CA GLY A 270 -21.29 12.05 10.98
C GLY A 270 -19.95 11.74 10.30
N ILE A 271 -19.05 11.03 10.98
CA ILE A 271 -17.80 10.51 10.40
C ILE A 271 -18.14 9.50 9.29
N ARG A 272 -18.96 8.48 9.57
CA ARG A 272 -19.40 7.46 8.60
C ARG A 272 -20.01 8.07 7.33
N SER A 273 -20.78 9.16 7.43
CA SER A 273 -21.30 9.86 6.24
C SER A 273 -20.14 10.41 5.40
N ARG A 274 -19.28 11.27 5.98
CA ARG A 274 -18.13 11.86 5.27
C ARG A 274 -17.23 10.80 4.62
N LEU A 275 -16.99 9.68 5.30
CA LEU A 275 -16.19 8.59 4.77
C LEU A 275 -16.91 7.81 3.66
N THR A 276 -18.24 7.70 3.72
CA THR A 276 -19.04 7.13 2.63
C THR A 276 -18.99 8.02 1.38
N ASP A 277 -19.07 9.34 1.57
CA ASP A 277 -18.98 10.30 0.46
C ASP A 277 -17.56 10.33 -0.15
N ARG A 278 -16.51 10.29 0.69
CA ARG A 278 -15.12 10.10 0.24
C ARG A 278 -14.93 8.78 -0.52
N GLY A 279 -15.53 7.69 -0.06
CA GLY A 279 -15.44 6.39 -0.73
C GLY A 279 -16.18 6.32 -2.07
N ARG A 280 -17.27 7.07 -2.25
CA ARG A 280 -17.91 7.23 -3.58
C ARG A 280 -16.98 7.96 -4.54
N TYR A 281 -16.31 9.02 -4.07
CA TYR A 281 -15.29 9.71 -4.88
C TYR A 281 -14.11 8.78 -5.19
N PHE A 282 -13.62 8.01 -4.22
CA PHE A 282 -12.58 6.99 -4.40
C PHE A 282 -12.91 6.01 -5.54
N GLU A 283 -14.16 5.53 -5.62
CA GLU A 283 -14.59 4.65 -6.71
C GLU A 283 -14.53 5.36 -8.08
N THR A 284 -14.85 6.66 -8.15
CA THR A 284 -14.71 7.43 -9.40
C THR A 284 -13.26 7.71 -9.82
N MET A 285 -12.28 7.59 -8.91
CA MET A 285 -10.85 7.71 -9.24
C MET A 285 -10.25 6.44 -9.87
N LYS A 286 -11.08 5.42 -10.16
CA LYS A 286 -10.68 4.17 -10.79
C LYS A 286 -10.36 4.36 -12.28
N GLY A 287 -9.09 4.61 -12.59
CA GLY A 287 -8.60 4.75 -13.96
C GLY A 287 -7.29 5.52 -14.04
N ILE A 288 -7.13 6.28 -15.11
CA ILE A 288 -6.03 7.22 -15.32
C ILE A 288 -6.60 8.62 -15.43
N TYR A 289 -6.19 9.54 -14.56
CA TYR A 289 -6.69 10.92 -14.53
C TYR A 289 -5.54 11.93 -14.50
N HIS A 290 -5.65 12.99 -15.31
CA HIS A 290 -4.75 14.14 -15.31
C HIS A 290 -5.47 15.34 -14.68
N MET A 291 -4.93 15.87 -13.58
CA MET A 291 -5.60 16.87 -12.74
C MET A 291 -4.61 17.93 -12.22
N ALA A 292 -5.13 19.08 -11.80
CA ALA A 292 -4.38 20.02 -10.96
C ALA A 292 -4.48 19.59 -9.49
N TYR A 293 -3.43 19.84 -8.71
CA TYR A 293 -3.33 19.43 -7.31
C TYR A 293 -2.75 20.53 -6.41
N SER A 294 -3.51 20.88 -5.36
CA SER A 294 -3.13 21.84 -4.32
C SER A 294 -3.37 21.23 -2.94
N GLY A 295 -2.36 20.57 -2.36
CA GLY A 295 -2.52 19.75 -1.16
C GLY A 295 -1.21 19.15 -0.63
N THR A 296 -1.31 18.37 0.45
CA THR A 296 -0.16 17.68 1.06
C THR A 296 0.06 16.33 0.39
N TYR A 297 1.28 16.08 -0.09
CA TYR A 297 1.68 14.75 -0.56
C TYR A 297 2.76 14.14 0.31
N GLU A 298 2.78 12.80 0.34
CA GLU A 298 3.79 12.02 1.04
C GLU A 298 4.69 11.29 0.03
N ARG A 299 6.00 11.53 0.13
CA ARG A 299 7.03 10.90 -0.71
C ARG A 299 7.34 9.50 -0.21
N ILE A 300 7.32 8.53 -1.12
CA ILE A 300 7.65 7.12 -0.82
C ILE A 300 9.10 7.02 -0.31
N ASN A 301 10.02 7.68 -1.03
CA ASN A 301 11.47 7.62 -0.81
C ASN A 301 12.05 9.05 -0.75
N PRO A 302 11.82 9.81 0.34
CA PRO A 302 12.39 11.15 0.47
C PRO A 302 13.92 11.08 0.50
N PRO A 303 14.64 11.94 -0.24
CA PRO A 303 16.11 11.97 -0.18
C PRO A 303 16.59 12.40 1.22
N PRO A 304 17.80 11.98 1.66
CA PRO A 304 18.26 12.21 3.02
C PRO A 304 18.20 13.68 3.47
N GLY A 305 17.44 13.95 4.53
CA GLY A 305 17.25 15.29 5.09
C GLY A 305 16.12 16.11 4.45
N ALA A 306 15.42 15.61 3.41
CA ALA A 306 14.19 16.21 2.93
C ALA A 306 12.98 15.77 3.79
N PRO A 307 11.95 16.62 3.95
CA PRO A 307 10.73 16.22 4.64
C PRO A 307 9.98 15.16 3.84
N ARG A 308 9.39 14.19 4.56
CA ARG A 308 8.60 13.09 3.96
C ARG A 308 7.25 13.58 3.41
N LYS A 309 6.67 14.61 4.04
CA LYS A 309 5.45 15.31 3.60
C LYS A 309 5.80 16.69 3.07
N GLN A 310 5.20 17.09 1.96
CA GLN A 310 5.40 18.40 1.34
C GLN A 310 4.07 18.92 0.77
N TYR A 311 3.89 20.24 0.75
CA TYR A 311 2.73 20.87 0.13
C TYR A 311 3.03 21.24 -1.34
N LEU A 312 2.09 20.96 -2.24
CA LEU A 312 2.10 21.42 -3.63
C LEU A 312 0.94 22.40 -3.87
N ASP A 313 1.11 23.29 -4.83
CA ASP A 313 0.16 24.35 -5.17
C ASP A 313 0.06 24.48 -6.70
N ASP A 314 -1.13 24.22 -7.26
CA ASP A 314 -1.46 24.17 -8.70
C ASP A 314 -0.50 23.28 -9.54
N GLU A 315 -0.11 22.12 -8.99
CA GLU A 315 0.79 21.19 -9.67
C GLU A 315 0.04 20.17 -10.52
N LYS A 316 0.60 19.80 -11.67
CA LYS A 316 0.00 18.84 -12.59
C LYS A 316 0.39 17.42 -12.21
N VAL A 317 -0.61 16.62 -11.84
CA VAL A 317 -0.44 15.23 -11.41
C VAL A 317 -1.17 14.27 -12.34
N ILE A 318 -0.68 13.03 -12.40
CA ILE A 318 -1.37 11.91 -13.04
C ILE A 318 -1.66 10.84 -11.99
N ILE A 319 -2.93 10.52 -11.83
CA ILE A 319 -3.41 9.42 -11.00
C ILE A 319 -3.34 8.14 -11.82
N ASP A 320 -2.55 7.16 -11.39
CA ASP A 320 -2.45 5.83 -12.00
C ASP A 320 -1.91 4.81 -10.98
N CYS A 321 -2.82 4.22 -10.20
CA CYS A 321 -2.52 3.19 -9.21
C CYS A 321 -1.85 1.94 -9.81
N SER A 322 -2.11 1.66 -11.09
CA SER A 322 -1.64 0.43 -11.75
C SER A 322 -0.18 0.54 -12.20
N SER A 323 0.23 1.70 -12.72
CA SER A 323 1.63 1.96 -13.04
C SER A 323 2.46 2.29 -11.79
N PHE A 324 1.86 2.88 -10.74
CA PHE A 324 2.50 2.97 -9.42
C PHE A 324 2.95 1.58 -8.94
N LEU A 325 2.04 0.59 -8.94
CA LEU A 325 2.33 -0.79 -8.52
C LEU A 325 3.25 -1.56 -9.49
N LYS A 326 3.51 -1.04 -10.69
CA LYS A 326 4.46 -1.61 -11.65
C LYS A 326 5.88 -1.06 -11.48
N TYR A 327 6.03 0.22 -11.15
CA TYR A 327 7.34 0.89 -11.10
C TYR A 327 7.89 1.13 -9.69
N ASN A 328 7.08 0.94 -8.65
CA ASN A 328 7.52 0.95 -7.26
C ASN A 328 7.50 -0.48 -6.70
N ASP A 329 8.63 -0.96 -6.20
CA ASP A 329 8.74 -2.23 -5.46
C ASP A 329 8.11 -2.12 -4.04
N GLU A 330 6.83 -1.73 -3.94
CA GLU A 330 6.05 -2.17 -2.78
C GLU A 330 6.05 -3.70 -2.79
N PRO A 331 6.36 -4.39 -1.66
CA PRO A 331 6.16 -5.82 -1.57
C PRO A 331 4.65 -6.09 -1.69
N VAL A 332 4.21 -6.51 -2.89
CA VAL A 332 2.78 -6.58 -3.25
C VAL A 332 2.06 -7.66 -2.43
N SER A 333 1.65 -7.26 -1.22
CA SER A 333 0.54 -7.83 -0.46
C SER A 333 -0.72 -7.64 -1.29
N ALA A 334 -0.90 -8.56 -2.24
CA ALA A 334 -1.96 -8.51 -3.22
C ALA A 334 -3.32 -8.32 -2.53
N LEU A 335 -4.09 -7.33 -3.00
CA LEU A 335 -5.42 -7.03 -2.49
C LEU A 335 -6.23 -8.34 -2.35
N GLN A 336 -6.77 -8.57 -1.16
CA GLN A 336 -7.62 -9.72 -0.92
C GLN A 336 -9.01 -9.44 -1.54
N PRO A 337 -9.56 -10.34 -2.37
CA PRO A 337 -10.88 -10.13 -2.97
C PRO A 337 -11.94 -9.86 -1.90
N LEU A 338 -12.89 -8.98 -2.20
CA LEU A 338 -13.90 -8.53 -1.23
C LEU A 338 -14.82 -9.68 -0.76
N ASP A 339 -14.95 -10.72 -1.58
CA ASP A 339 -15.72 -11.94 -1.30
C ASP A 339 -15.08 -12.86 -0.24
N VAL A 340 -13.83 -12.61 0.16
CA VAL A 340 -13.13 -13.41 1.17
C VAL A 340 -13.72 -13.10 2.55
N SER A 341 -14.55 -14.03 3.03
CA SER A 341 -14.92 -14.12 4.44
C SER A 341 -13.67 -14.20 5.30
N MET A 342 -13.69 -13.54 6.47
CA MET A 342 -12.54 -13.44 7.36
C MET A 342 -12.10 -14.85 7.80
N ASP A 343 -10.99 -15.33 7.24
CA ASP A 343 -10.40 -16.64 7.55
C ASP A 343 -9.25 -16.44 8.55
N PRO A 344 -9.47 -16.68 9.86
CA PRO A 344 -8.44 -16.50 10.88
C PRO A 344 -7.30 -17.52 10.78
N GLY A 345 -7.41 -18.54 9.91
CA GLY A 345 -6.35 -19.51 9.65
C GLY A 345 -5.16 -18.96 8.85
N PHE A 346 -5.29 -17.78 8.22
CA PHE A 346 -4.25 -17.23 7.34
C PHE A 346 -3.10 -16.53 8.11
N GLN A 347 -2.35 -17.32 8.88
CA GLN A 347 -1.09 -16.88 9.50
C GLN A 347 -0.04 -16.55 8.43
N TYR A 348 0.05 -15.28 8.07
CA TYR A 348 1.25 -14.75 7.41
C TYR A 348 2.39 -14.72 8.42
N ASN A 349 3.42 -15.54 8.18
CA ASN A 349 4.69 -15.48 8.90
C ASN A 349 5.48 -14.23 8.49
N VAL A 350 5.00 -13.06 8.89
CA VAL A 350 5.78 -11.82 8.88
C VAL A 350 6.75 -11.91 10.06
N THR A 351 8.01 -12.20 9.77
CA THR A 351 9.09 -12.07 10.76
C THR A 351 9.31 -10.59 11.02
N LEU A 352 8.57 -10.04 11.98
CA LEU A 352 8.60 -8.63 12.38
C LEU A 352 10.04 -8.13 12.53
N ARG A 353 10.44 -7.20 11.66
CA ARG A 353 11.72 -6.50 11.73
C ARG A 353 11.50 -5.19 12.49
N MET A 354 12.53 -4.68 13.15
CA MET A 354 12.46 -3.38 13.84
C MET A 354 12.17 -2.20 12.87
N ALA A 355 12.37 -2.38 11.56
CA ALA A 355 11.95 -1.43 10.53
C ALA A 355 10.42 -1.34 10.35
N ASP A 356 9.68 -2.41 10.66
CA ASP A 356 8.23 -2.51 10.47
C ASP A 356 7.45 -1.82 11.61
N PHE A 357 8.15 -1.42 12.69
CA PHE A 357 7.61 -0.79 13.90
C PHE A 357 8.04 0.68 14.09
N ALA A 358 8.75 1.27 13.13
CA ALA A 358 9.08 2.68 13.19
C ALA A 358 7.82 3.55 12.94
N PRO A 359 7.45 4.48 13.84
CA PRO A 359 6.57 5.58 13.46
C PRO A 359 7.20 6.31 12.27
N HIS A 360 6.43 6.67 11.24
CA HIS A 360 6.98 7.23 10.00
C HIS A 360 7.72 8.59 10.17
N ASP A 361 7.64 9.22 11.35
CA ASP A 361 8.33 10.47 11.70
C ASP A 361 9.57 10.28 12.62
N ALA A 362 9.97 9.05 12.97
CA ALA A 362 10.89 8.77 14.08
C ALA A 362 12.29 8.21 13.70
N PHE A 363 13.01 8.85 12.76
CA PHE A 363 14.46 8.66 12.60
C PHE A 363 15.21 9.98 12.32
N SER A 364 15.35 10.78 13.37
CA SER A 364 16.41 11.80 13.46
C SER A 364 17.44 11.37 14.52
N THR A 365 18.70 11.76 14.32
CA THR A 365 19.86 11.46 15.19
C THR A 365 20.18 9.97 15.43
N SER A 366 20.96 9.38 14.53
CA SER A 366 21.99 8.40 14.91
C SER A 366 23.34 8.85 14.33
N PHE A 367 24.32 9.10 15.21
CA PHE A 367 25.66 9.49 14.78
C PHE A 367 26.36 8.31 14.11
N GLY A 368 27.18 8.58 13.09
CA GLY A 368 27.86 7.54 12.32
C GLY A 368 28.88 6.75 13.14
N LEU A 369 28.72 5.43 13.17
CA LEU A 369 29.77 4.49 13.59
C LEU A 369 30.59 4.09 12.35
N PRO A 370 31.93 4.02 12.44
CA PRO A 370 32.77 3.58 11.32
C PRO A 370 32.61 2.08 11.05
N PRO A 371 32.84 1.62 9.80
CA PRO A 371 32.75 0.20 9.45
C PRO A 371 33.84 -0.62 10.16
N PRO A 372 33.56 -1.88 10.55
CA PRO A 372 34.56 -2.77 11.14
C PRO A 372 35.62 -3.18 10.10
N PRO A 373 36.86 -3.48 10.53
CA PRO A 373 37.95 -3.88 9.64
C PRO A 373 37.72 -5.27 9.03
N PRO A 374 38.29 -5.57 7.84
CA PRO A 374 38.08 -6.83 7.15
C PRO A 374 38.83 -7.99 7.82
N THR A 375 38.11 -9.04 8.20
CA THR A 375 38.67 -10.33 8.61
C THR A 375 38.73 -11.32 7.44
N GLU A 376 39.71 -12.21 7.48
CA GLU A 376 40.13 -13.02 6.34
C GLU A 376 39.19 -14.21 6.04
N TYR A 377 38.98 -14.51 4.76
CA TYR A 377 38.24 -15.70 4.33
C TYR A 377 39.11 -16.95 4.42
N PRO A 378 38.67 -18.03 5.11
CA PRO A 378 39.31 -19.33 5.00
C PRO A 378 39.10 -19.96 3.60
N PRO A 379 40.03 -20.80 3.10
CA PRO A 379 40.02 -21.28 1.72
C PRO A 379 38.92 -22.32 1.43
N ALA A 380 38.49 -22.37 0.17
CA ALA A 380 37.36 -23.19 -0.28
C ALA A 380 37.66 -24.70 -0.30
N ILE A 381 36.65 -25.52 0.07
CA ILE A 381 36.68 -26.98 -0.04
C ILE A 381 35.40 -27.48 -0.75
N GLY A 382 35.60 -28.32 -1.78
CA GLY A 382 34.65 -29.38 -2.18
C GLY A 382 33.31 -28.98 -2.81
N CYS A 383 33.23 -28.97 -4.15
CA CYS A 383 31.95 -28.87 -4.87
C CYS A 383 31.08 -30.14 -4.74
N GLY A 384 30.11 -30.14 -3.82
CA GLY A 384 29.02 -31.12 -3.76
C GLY A 384 27.84 -30.75 -4.68
N ARG A 385 27.45 -31.64 -5.61
CA ARG A 385 26.35 -31.38 -6.57
C ARG A 385 24.95 -31.45 -5.93
N ALA A 386 24.46 -30.34 -5.36
CA ALA A 386 23.05 -30.17 -5.05
C ALA A 386 22.21 -30.00 -6.33
N ARG A 387 21.13 -30.78 -6.49
CA ARG A 387 20.22 -30.69 -7.65
C ARG A 387 19.39 -29.41 -7.57
N LYS A 388 19.33 -28.63 -8.66
CA LYS A 388 18.38 -27.51 -8.81
C LYS A 388 16.93 -28.03 -8.91
N GLY A 389 16.27 -28.24 -7.77
CA GLY A 389 14.82 -28.29 -7.73
C GLY A 389 14.24 -26.95 -8.15
N ARG A 390 13.53 -26.88 -9.27
CA ARG A 390 12.74 -25.70 -9.63
C ARG A 390 11.61 -25.56 -8.59
N PRO A 391 11.36 -24.36 -8.02
CA PRO A 391 10.11 -24.09 -7.34
C PRO A 391 8.97 -24.34 -8.33
N SER A 392 8.04 -25.23 -8.00
CA SER A 392 6.82 -25.41 -8.79
C SER A 392 5.90 -24.23 -8.54
N HIS A 393 6.00 -23.20 -9.39
CA HIS A 393 5.00 -22.13 -9.47
C HIS A 393 3.65 -22.72 -9.91
N SER A 394 2.92 -23.30 -8.96
CA SER A 394 1.52 -23.63 -9.13
C SER A 394 0.77 -22.31 -9.32
N LYS A 395 0.34 -22.05 -10.56
CA LYS A 395 -0.56 -20.94 -10.88
C LYS A 395 -1.94 -21.27 -10.30
N ARG A 396 -2.10 -21.09 -8.98
CA ARG A 396 -3.43 -20.83 -8.41
C ARG A 396 -3.91 -19.54 -9.06
N GLY A 397 -5.03 -19.59 -9.78
CA GLY A 397 -5.64 -18.37 -10.32
C GLY A 397 -6.00 -17.46 -9.16
N LYS A 398 -5.61 -16.18 -9.23
CA LYS A 398 -6.25 -15.15 -8.40
C LYS A 398 -7.72 -15.12 -8.80
N ALA A 399 -8.64 -15.09 -7.83
CA ALA A 399 -9.97 -14.57 -8.11
C ALA A 399 -9.84 -13.09 -8.54
N PRO A 400 -10.65 -12.59 -9.47
CA PRO A 400 -10.61 -11.19 -9.85
C PRO A 400 -10.95 -10.30 -8.65
N ASN A 401 -10.30 -9.13 -8.58
CA ASN A 401 -10.70 -8.09 -7.64
C ASN A 401 -12.07 -7.52 -8.07
N SER A 402 -12.85 -7.02 -7.12
CA SER A 402 -14.21 -6.55 -7.45
C SER A 402 -14.13 -5.32 -8.34
N GLU A 403 -14.92 -5.26 -9.40
CA GLU A 403 -14.96 -4.08 -10.27
C GLU A 403 -15.58 -2.85 -9.59
N ARG A 404 -16.43 -3.07 -8.57
CA ARG A 404 -17.23 -2.06 -7.87
C ARG A 404 -17.27 -2.29 -6.35
N LEU A 405 -17.68 -1.27 -5.61
CA LEU A 405 -17.85 -1.27 -4.16
C LEU A 405 -19.32 -1.41 -3.73
N SER A 406 -19.52 -1.95 -2.52
CA SER A 406 -20.80 -1.92 -1.82
C SER A 406 -20.97 -0.60 -1.06
N SER A 407 -22.21 -0.24 -0.70
CA SER A 407 -22.49 0.86 0.23
C SER A 407 -21.71 0.74 1.54
N ASP A 408 -21.46 -0.48 2.01
CA ASP A 408 -20.66 -0.74 3.22
C ASP A 408 -19.15 -0.58 3.04
N HIS A 409 -18.66 -0.62 1.80
CA HIS A 409 -17.23 -0.57 1.51
C HIS A 409 -16.69 0.86 1.40
N TYR A 410 -17.51 1.83 0.98
CA TYR A 410 -17.09 3.22 0.81
C TYR A 410 -16.44 3.80 2.08
N ARG A 411 -17.03 3.57 3.26
CA ARG A 411 -16.50 4.10 4.54
C ARG A 411 -15.14 3.52 4.96
N LEU A 412 -14.70 2.42 4.34
CA LEU A 412 -13.41 1.77 4.59
C LEU A 412 -12.33 2.17 3.56
N CYS A 413 -12.64 3.06 2.62
CA CYS A 413 -11.69 3.48 1.58
C CYS A 413 -10.60 4.39 2.14
N THR A 414 -9.36 4.19 1.66
CA THR A 414 -8.19 5.00 2.00
C THR A 414 -8.42 6.51 1.76
N PRO A 415 -7.76 7.42 2.53
CA PRO A 415 -7.73 8.85 2.25
C PRO A 415 -6.75 9.27 1.12
N VAL A 416 -6.03 8.31 0.54
CA VAL A 416 -4.86 8.54 -0.35
C VAL A 416 -5.02 7.89 -1.73
N VAL A 417 -4.71 8.65 -2.78
CA VAL A 417 -4.46 8.18 -4.16
C VAL A 417 -2.97 7.89 -4.36
N LYS A 418 -2.65 6.95 -5.25
CA LYS A 418 -1.31 6.81 -5.85
C LYS A 418 -1.19 7.67 -7.11
N GLY A 419 -0.33 8.68 -7.09
CA GLY A 419 -0.16 9.62 -8.21
C GLY A 419 1.29 9.85 -8.61
N PHE A 420 1.49 10.46 -9.76
CA PHE A 420 2.78 10.85 -10.31
C PHE A 420 2.83 12.36 -10.48
N CYS A 421 3.80 13.03 -9.86
CA CYS A 421 3.99 14.47 -10.03
C CYS A 421 4.80 14.74 -11.30
N LEU A 422 4.21 15.35 -12.33
CA LEU A 422 4.88 15.55 -13.63
C LEU A 422 6.13 16.45 -13.55
N LYS A 423 6.18 17.33 -12.54
CA LYS A 423 7.30 18.26 -12.31
C LYS A 423 8.44 17.62 -11.52
N ALA A 424 8.13 16.85 -10.48
CA ALA A 424 9.13 16.14 -9.67
C ALA A 424 9.61 14.83 -10.33
N LYS A 425 8.77 14.23 -11.18
CA LYS A 425 8.95 12.94 -11.88
C LYS A 425 9.02 11.74 -10.92
N GLU A 426 8.41 11.90 -9.75
CA GLU A 426 8.32 10.91 -8.69
C GLU A 426 6.89 10.35 -8.56
N TRP A 427 6.80 9.15 -8.00
CA TRP A 427 5.54 8.54 -7.57
C TRP A 427 5.31 8.84 -6.10
N ASP A 428 4.09 9.25 -5.78
CA ASP A 428 3.74 9.91 -4.54
C ASP A 428 2.32 9.53 -4.07
N PHE A 429 2.07 9.75 -2.79
CA PHE A 429 0.76 9.57 -2.16
C PHE A 429 0.04 10.93 -2.06
N LEU A 430 -1.14 11.06 -2.67
CA LEU A 430 -1.90 12.32 -2.81
C LEU A 430 -3.25 12.26 -2.06
N GLU A 431 -3.59 13.31 -1.31
CA GLU A 431 -4.88 13.42 -0.59
C GLU A 431 -6.09 13.65 -1.53
N HIS A 432 -7.22 12.95 -1.31
CA HIS A 432 -8.38 13.00 -2.23
C HIS A 432 -9.06 14.37 -2.43
N CYS A 433 -8.96 15.26 -1.44
CA CYS A 433 -9.77 16.49 -1.37
C CYS A 433 -9.21 17.68 -2.19
N CYS A 434 -8.08 17.49 -2.87
CA CYS A 434 -7.23 18.57 -3.36
C CYS A 434 -7.08 18.59 -4.89
N PHE A 435 -8.02 17.97 -5.63
CA PHE A 435 -7.98 17.87 -7.09
C PHE A 435 -8.97 18.80 -7.79
N ASP A 436 -8.47 19.61 -8.72
CA ASP A 436 -9.29 20.46 -9.60
C ASP A 436 -9.32 19.95 -11.05
N GLN A 437 -10.48 20.09 -11.69
CA GLN A 437 -10.70 19.68 -13.08
C GLN A 437 -10.26 20.77 -14.06
N LEU A 438 -9.18 20.51 -14.80
CA LEU A 438 -8.48 21.49 -15.61
C LEU A 438 -9.26 21.91 -16.89
N VAL A 439 -9.97 23.04 -16.81
CA VAL A 439 -10.65 23.68 -17.96
C VAL A 439 -9.81 24.87 -18.45
N LEU A 440 -9.48 24.89 -19.75
CA LEU A 440 -8.49 25.80 -20.34
C LEU A 440 -9.07 26.55 -21.56
N PRO A 441 -8.91 27.88 -21.67
CA PRO A 441 -9.27 28.63 -22.87
C PRO A 441 -8.49 28.21 -24.12
N HIS A 442 -9.04 28.50 -25.30
CA HIS A 442 -8.39 28.27 -26.60
C HIS A 442 -8.11 29.60 -27.31
N ASP A 443 -7.13 29.60 -28.24
CA ASP A 443 -7.33 30.20 -29.57
C ASP A 443 -6.18 29.91 -30.57
N TYR A 444 -4.91 29.93 -30.13
CA TYR A 444 -3.76 29.81 -31.04
C TYR A 444 -3.20 28.39 -31.18
N LYS A 445 -3.94 27.44 -31.79
CA LYS A 445 -3.41 26.08 -32.10
C LYS A 445 -4.09 25.26 -33.23
N ARG A 446 -5.01 25.85 -34.01
CA ARG A 446 -5.92 25.12 -34.92
C ARG A 446 -5.24 24.14 -35.91
N VAL A 447 -4.08 24.48 -36.48
CA VAL A 447 -3.38 23.62 -37.46
C VAL A 447 -2.75 22.39 -36.78
N ILE A 448 -1.98 22.59 -35.72
CA ILE A 448 -1.36 21.46 -34.98
C ILE A 448 -2.46 20.60 -34.36
N ARG A 449 -3.51 21.22 -33.82
CA ARG A 449 -4.68 20.50 -33.32
C ARG A 449 -5.34 19.65 -34.41
N ALA A 450 -5.64 20.20 -35.58
CA ALA A 450 -6.27 19.43 -36.65
C ALA A 450 -5.41 18.26 -37.13
N PHE A 451 -4.08 18.44 -37.21
CA PHE A 451 -3.14 17.38 -37.59
C PHE A 451 -3.09 16.25 -36.53
N VAL A 452 -3.01 16.62 -35.25
CA VAL A 452 -2.95 15.65 -34.15
C VAL A 452 -4.30 14.97 -33.89
N ASP A 453 -5.41 15.72 -33.90
CA ASP A 453 -6.77 15.19 -33.70
C ASP A 453 -7.13 14.19 -34.81
N ALA A 454 -6.71 14.40 -36.07
CA ALA A 454 -6.95 13.47 -37.18
C ALA A 454 -6.23 12.12 -37.00
N GLN A 455 -4.93 12.15 -36.71
CA GLN A 455 -4.13 10.93 -36.42
C GLN A 455 -4.62 10.22 -35.16
N MET A 456 -4.90 10.97 -34.09
CA MET A 456 -5.42 10.42 -32.82
C MET A 456 -6.82 9.82 -32.96
N SER A 457 -7.58 10.18 -33.99
CA SER A 457 -8.88 9.58 -34.32
C SER A 457 -8.78 8.26 -35.10
N GLY A 458 -7.56 7.81 -35.45
CA GLY A 458 -7.37 6.58 -36.22
C GLY A 458 -7.90 6.64 -37.65
N LEU A 459 -7.95 7.83 -38.25
CA LEU A 459 -8.49 8.05 -39.61
C LEU A 459 -7.50 7.70 -40.73
N ASP A 460 -6.23 7.44 -40.40
CA ASP A 460 -5.27 6.85 -41.35
C ASP A 460 -5.55 5.35 -41.51
N ASP A 461 -6.41 5.00 -42.47
CA ASP A 461 -6.53 3.66 -43.06
C ASP A 461 -5.32 3.34 -43.98
N PHE A 462 -4.13 3.74 -43.50
CA PHE A 462 -2.84 3.78 -44.16
C PHE A 462 -1.74 3.22 -43.22
N ASP A 463 -2.14 2.46 -42.19
CA ASP A 463 -1.30 1.71 -41.26
C ASP A 463 -0.33 0.81 -42.07
N ASP A 464 0.97 0.88 -41.76
CA ASP A 464 2.00 0.14 -42.51
C ASP A 464 1.75 -1.39 -42.44
N VAL A 465 2.29 -2.16 -43.38
CA VAL A 465 2.04 -3.60 -43.55
C VAL A 465 2.41 -4.43 -42.31
N ILE A 466 3.13 -3.84 -41.36
CA ILE A 466 3.46 -4.36 -40.04
C ILE A 466 2.66 -3.61 -38.96
N LYS A 467 1.66 -4.28 -38.38
CA LYS A 467 0.85 -3.75 -37.25
C LYS A 467 1.74 -3.16 -36.15
N GLY A 468 1.45 -1.91 -35.76
CA GLY A 468 2.13 -1.23 -34.64
C GLY A 468 3.38 -0.43 -35.03
N LYS A 469 3.52 -0.04 -36.31
CA LYS A 469 4.51 0.95 -36.77
C LYS A 469 3.82 2.22 -37.26
N GLY A 470 4.49 3.37 -37.13
CA GLY A 470 4.03 4.64 -37.72
C GLY A 470 2.88 5.35 -37.00
N ARG A 471 2.44 4.85 -35.85
CA ARG A 471 1.30 5.38 -35.06
C ARG A 471 1.68 6.45 -34.03
N GLY A 472 2.86 7.04 -34.18
CA GLY A 472 3.44 8.03 -33.28
C GLY A 472 3.85 9.27 -34.03
N ILE A 473 3.21 10.40 -33.75
CA ILE A 473 3.56 11.68 -34.38
C ILE A 473 4.83 12.21 -33.74
N ILE A 474 5.90 12.31 -34.52
CA ILE A 474 7.19 12.84 -34.07
C ILE A 474 7.47 14.18 -34.74
N MET A 475 7.60 15.24 -33.94
CA MET A 475 7.89 16.60 -34.40
C MET A 475 9.26 17.08 -33.90
N LEU A 476 10.10 17.60 -34.79
CA LEU A 476 11.40 18.18 -34.45
C LEU A 476 11.34 19.71 -34.41
N LEU A 477 11.49 20.29 -33.22
CA LEU A 477 11.56 21.73 -33.01
C LEU A 477 13.02 22.19 -33.01
N SER A 478 13.39 23.08 -33.92
CA SER A 478 14.79 23.42 -34.16
C SER A 478 15.04 24.91 -34.39
N GLY A 479 16.18 25.43 -33.94
CA GLY A 479 16.54 26.85 -34.04
C GLY A 479 17.33 27.30 -32.82
N GLU A 480 17.60 28.60 -32.70
CA GLU A 480 18.43 29.14 -31.60
C GLU A 480 17.82 28.95 -30.18
N PRO A 481 18.63 29.05 -29.11
CA PRO A 481 18.12 29.09 -27.74
C PRO A 481 17.23 30.31 -27.49
N GLY A 482 16.06 30.10 -26.86
CA GLY A 482 15.15 31.19 -26.49
C GLY A 482 14.17 31.67 -27.57
N THR A 483 14.03 30.93 -28.68
CA THR A 483 13.02 31.17 -29.75
C THR A 483 11.62 30.61 -29.46
N GLY A 484 11.42 29.95 -28.31
CA GLY A 484 10.10 29.49 -27.84
C GLY A 484 9.80 28.00 -28.02
N LYS A 485 10.72 27.19 -28.56
CA LYS A 485 10.55 25.73 -28.80
C LYS A 485 9.78 24.97 -27.71
N THR A 486 10.23 25.05 -26.46
CA THR A 486 9.61 24.40 -25.27
C THR A 486 8.19 24.91 -25.00
N LEU A 487 7.94 26.22 -25.17
CA LEU A 487 6.62 26.84 -24.98
C LEU A 487 5.60 26.34 -26.00
N THR A 488 6.02 25.95 -27.20
CA THR A 488 5.13 25.39 -28.23
C THR A 488 4.64 24.00 -27.86
N SER A 489 5.49 23.16 -27.28
CA SER A 489 5.09 21.82 -26.80
C SER A 489 4.18 21.91 -25.57
N GLU A 490 4.51 22.79 -24.61
CA GLU A 490 3.62 23.14 -23.48
C GLU A 490 2.24 23.62 -23.97
N SER A 491 2.23 24.53 -24.95
CA SER A 491 1.03 25.07 -25.56
C SER A 491 0.18 23.97 -26.23
N VAL A 492 0.80 23.05 -26.98
CA VAL A 492 0.07 21.95 -27.63
C VAL A 492 -0.54 21.02 -26.58
N ALA A 493 0.22 20.70 -25.52
CA ALA A 493 -0.24 20.02 -24.31
C ALA A 493 -1.59 20.55 -23.79
N GLU A 494 -1.55 21.83 -23.44
CA GLU A 494 -2.65 22.61 -22.89
C GLU A 494 -3.92 22.58 -23.77
N THR A 495 -3.79 22.76 -25.09
CA THR A 495 -4.95 22.80 -26.00
C THR A 495 -5.49 21.42 -26.37
N MET A 496 -4.67 20.36 -26.30
CA MET A 496 -5.15 18.98 -26.38
C MET A 496 -5.78 18.50 -25.07
N GLN A 497 -5.69 19.31 -23.99
CA GLN A 497 -6.07 18.95 -22.62
C GLN A 497 -5.37 17.68 -22.07
N LYS A 498 -4.21 17.34 -22.64
CA LYS A 498 -3.42 16.16 -22.26
C LYS A 498 -2.25 16.54 -21.35
N PRO A 499 -1.75 15.63 -20.51
CA PRO A 499 -0.52 15.87 -19.77
C PRO A 499 0.68 16.08 -20.71
N LEU A 500 1.62 16.90 -20.28
CA LEU A 500 2.94 17.06 -20.91
C LEU A 500 3.99 16.34 -20.05
N TYR A 501 4.65 15.34 -20.61
CA TYR A 501 5.83 14.73 -19.98
C TYR A 501 7.10 15.38 -20.53
N GLY A 502 7.68 16.34 -19.81
CA GLY A 502 8.94 16.99 -20.22
C GLY A 502 10.16 16.30 -19.63
N MET A 503 11.06 15.78 -20.46
CA MET A 503 12.34 15.17 -20.06
C MET A 503 13.52 15.87 -20.75
N SER A 504 14.59 16.15 -20.01
CA SER A 504 15.84 16.69 -20.55
C SER A 504 16.81 15.57 -20.91
N ALA A 505 17.66 15.79 -21.92
CA ALA A 505 18.73 14.88 -22.30
C ALA A 505 19.63 14.42 -21.13
N GLY A 506 19.83 15.25 -20.09
CA GLY A 506 20.62 14.90 -18.90
C GLY A 506 19.93 13.94 -17.92
N GLU A 507 18.60 13.80 -17.98
CA GLU A 507 17.81 12.98 -17.06
C GLU A 507 17.73 11.51 -17.49
N LEU A 508 18.07 11.21 -18.75
CA LEU A 508 18.05 9.86 -19.30
C LEU A 508 19.11 8.92 -18.69
N GLY A 509 20.19 9.47 -18.12
CA GLY A 509 21.31 8.72 -17.54
C GLY A 509 22.59 8.80 -18.38
N ASN A 510 23.66 8.22 -17.84
CA ASN A 510 25.02 8.32 -18.40
C ASN A 510 25.46 7.05 -19.14
N SER A 511 24.91 5.88 -18.81
CA SER A 511 25.18 4.64 -19.54
C SER A 511 24.06 4.26 -20.52
N ALA A 512 24.41 3.48 -21.55
CA ALA A 512 23.43 3.01 -22.54
C ALA A 512 22.34 2.11 -21.94
N GLY A 513 22.58 1.48 -20.79
CA GLY A 513 21.57 0.69 -20.07
C GLY A 513 20.57 1.59 -19.31
N GLU A 514 21.07 2.63 -18.63
CA GLU A 514 20.22 3.64 -17.99
C GLU A 514 19.34 4.34 -19.03
N VAL A 515 19.92 4.82 -20.13
CA VAL A 515 19.18 5.53 -21.18
C VAL A 515 18.11 4.64 -21.83
N GLU A 516 18.39 3.34 -22.05
CA GLU A 516 17.38 2.42 -22.57
C GLU A 516 16.23 2.19 -21.58
N GLN A 517 16.52 2.00 -20.29
CA GLN A 517 15.50 1.79 -19.26
C GLN A 517 14.66 3.05 -19.01
N SER A 518 15.31 4.21 -18.87
CA SER A 518 14.66 5.51 -18.68
C SER A 518 13.78 5.87 -19.87
N LEU A 519 14.29 5.74 -21.10
CA LEU A 519 13.52 6.07 -22.30
C LEU A 519 12.36 5.08 -22.51
N HIS A 520 12.55 3.78 -22.28
CA HIS A 520 11.46 2.80 -22.34
C HIS A 520 10.37 3.12 -21.30
N ARG A 521 10.73 3.42 -20.05
CA ARG A 521 9.78 3.80 -19.00
C ARG A 521 8.98 5.04 -19.40
N VAL A 522 9.66 6.08 -19.90
CA VAL A 522 9.00 7.34 -20.25
C VAL A 522 8.12 7.22 -21.49
N LEU A 523 8.54 6.47 -22.52
CA LEU A 523 7.68 6.18 -23.68
C LEU A 523 6.45 5.37 -23.27
N GLU A 524 6.63 4.30 -22.47
CA GLU A 524 5.52 3.47 -21.99
C GLU A 524 4.50 4.26 -21.16
N LEU A 525 4.97 5.08 -20.20
CA LEU A 525 4.12 5.97 -19.41
C LEU A 525 3.42 7.01 -20.29
N SER A 526 4.12 7.60 -21.25
CA SER A 526 3.53 8.62 -22.15
C SER A 526 2.43 8.01 -23.03
N THR A 527 2.65 6.83 -23.60
CA THR A 527 1.62 6.10 -24.35
C THR A 527 0.44 5.73 -23.45
N ARG A 528 0.69 5.18 -22.25
CA ARG A 528 -0.35 4.77 -21.29
C ARG A 528 -1.24 5.94 -20.86
N TRP A 529 -0.65 7.09 -20.60
CA TRP A 529 -1.37 8.29 -20.16
C TRP A 529 -1.90 9.14 -21.32
N GLY A 530 -1.63 8.74 -22.57
CA GLY A 530 -1.87 9.55 -23.77
C GLY A 530 -1.11 10.88 -23.76
N ALA A 531 -0.08 11.02 -22.93
CA ALA A 531 0.67 12.24 -22.71
C ALA A 531 1.41 12.68 -23.97
N VAL A 532 1.56 13.98 -24.14
CA VAL A 532 2.51 14.53 -25.10
C VAL A 532 3.90 14.46 -24.46
N LEU A 533 4.79 13.70 -25.09
CA LEU A 533 6.18 13.60 -24.67
C LEU A 533 6.98 14.78 -25.24
N LEU A 534 7.78 15.43 -24.41
CA LEU A 534 8.75 16.44 -24.80
C LEU A 534 10.14 15.95 -24.38
N LEU A 535 11.04 15.77 -25.34
CA LEU A 535 12.45 15.52 -25.09
C LEU A 535 13.24 16.78 -25.46
N ASP A 536 13.67 17.52 -24.44
CA ASP A 536 14.35 18.81 -24.58
C ASP A 536 15.89 18.65 -24.60
N GLU A 537 16.53 19.48 -25.43
CA GLU A 537 17.99 19.53 -25.65
C GLU A 537 18.62 18.19 -26.12
N CYS A 538 17.92 17.46 -27.01
CA CYS A 538 18.35 16.16 -27.55
C CYS A 538 19.53 16.19 -28.55
N ASP A 539 20.29 17.28 -28.67
CA ASP A 539 21.42 17.33 -29.62
C ASP A 539 22.53 16.32 -29.28
N VAL A 540 22.66 15.91 -28.01
CA VAL A 540 23.50 14.80 -27.56
C VAL A 540 23.14 13.47 -28.24
N PHE A 541 21.85 13.18 -28.42
CA PHE A 541 21.35 11.90 -28.94
C PHE A 541 21.04 11.91 -30.44
N LEU A 542 20.85 13.08 -31.05
CA LEU A 542 20.46 13.25 -32.45
C LEU A 542 21.65 13.50 -33.40
N GLU A 543 22.87 13.59 -32.87
CA GLU A 543 24.09 13.83 -33.67
C GLU A 543 24.54 12.61 -34.48
N ARG A 544 25.16 12.87 -35.65
CA ARG A 544 25.75 11.86 -36.53
C ARG A 544 26.69 10.90 -35.79
N ARG A 545 26.52 9.61 -36.09
CA ARG A 545 27.42 8.54 -35.67
C ARG A 545 28.86 8.83 -36.10
N SER A 546 29.81 8.67 -35.17
CA SER A 546 31.24 8.79 -35.46
C SER A 546 31.94 7.45 -35.33
N THR A 547 33.00 7.21 -36.11
CA THR A 547 33.80 5.97 -35.99
C THR A 547 34.53 5.85 -34.66
N SER A 548 34.75 6.97 -33.95
CA SER A 548 35.45 7.03 -32.67
C SER A 548 34.58 6.76 -31.44
N ASN A 549 33.25 6.99 -31.49
CA ASN A 549 32.39 6.92 -30.30
C ASN A 549 31.37 5.77 -30.35
N LEU A 550 31.85 4.57 -30.04
CA LEU A 550 31.03 3.35 -29.97
C LEU A 550 29.90 3.41 -28.92
N GLN A 551 30.03 4.20 -27.85
CA GLN A 551 28.96 4.35 -26.86
C GLN A 551 27.82 5.22 -27.42
N ARG A 552 28.13 6.36 -28.03
CA ARG A 552 27.12 7.23 -28.67
C ARG A 552 26.40 6.53 -29.81
N ASN A 553 27.12 5.74 -30.62
CA ASN A 553 26.51 4.95 -31.70
C ASN A 553 25.49 3.91 -31.19
N LYS A 554 25.71 3.34 -29.99
CA LYS A 554 24.70 2.48 -29.33
C LYS A 554 23.47 3.28 -28.91
N LEU A 555 23.66 4.44 -28.27
CA LEU A 555 22.57 5.34 -27.87
C LEU A 555 21.70 5.75 -29.07
N VAL A 556 22.30 6.24 -30.16
CA VAL A 556 21.60 6.58 -31.41
C VAL A 556 20.78 5.39 -31.95
N SER A 557 21.35 4.17 -31.90
CA SER A 557 20.68 2.95 -32.37
C SER A 557 19.53 2.49 -31.47
N ILE A 558 19.63 2.70 -30.16
CA ILE A 558 18.55 2.45 -29.19
C ILE A 558 17.41 3.46 -29.42
N PHE A 559 17.74 4.75 -29.54
CA PHE A 559 16.77 5.82 -29.79
C PHE A 559 15.97 5.56 -31.07
N LEU A 560 16.65 5.31 -32.21
CA LEU A 560 15.99 4.99 -33.49
C LEU A 560 15.05 3.78 -33.42
N ARG A 561 15.42 2.74 -32.68
CA ARG A 561 14.56 1.57 -32.46
C ARG A 561 13.33 1.91 -31.63
N LEU A 562 13.50 2.65 -30.53
CA LEU A 562 12.39 2.98 -29.63
C LEU A 562 11.41 3.98 -30.25
N LEU A 563 11.89 4.91 -31.08
CA LEU A 563 11.02 5.83 -31.85
C LEU A 563 10.21 5.15 -32.96
N GLU A 564 10.61 3.96 -33.42
CA GLU A 564 9.93 3.23 -34.51
C GLU A 564 8.63 2.54 -34.07
N TYR A 565 8.48 2.30 -32.76
CA TYR A 565 7.33 1.62 -32.14
C TYR A 565 6.63 2.48 -31.07
N TYR A 566 6.88 3.80 -31.06
CA TYR A 566 6.18 4.71 -30.15
C TYR A 566 4.77 5.00 -30.68
N GLU A 567 3.76 4.84 -29.83
CA GLU A 567 2.37 5.25 -30.11
C GLU A 567 2.06 6.48 -29.24
N GLY A 568 1.76 7.64 -29.85
CA GLY A 568 1.55 8.91 -29.13
C GLY A 568 2.03 10.15 -29.88
N VAL A 569 2.31 11.25 -29.16
CA VAL A 569 2.78 12.52 -29.74
C VAL A 569 4.04 12.95 -29.03
N MET A 570 5.15 13.09 -29.77
CA MET A 570 6.44 13.46 -29.23
C MET A 570 7.03 14.70 -29.92
N PHE A 571 7.45 15.66 -29.11
CA PHE A 571 8.30 16.79 -29.51
C PHE A 571 9.75 16.52 -29.13
N LEU A 572 10.65 16.59 -30.11
CA LEU A 572 12.09 16.64 -29.91
C LEU A 572 12.55 18.10 -30.03
N THR A 573 13.42 18.60 -29.17
CA THR A 573 14.09 19.89 -29.42
C THR A 573 15.57 19.72 -29.75
N THR A 574 16.09 20.59 -30.61
CA THR A 574 17.52 20.70 -30.90
C THR A 574 17.96 22.14 -31.12
N ASN A 575 19.19 22.43 -30.73
CA ASN A 575 19.90 23.67 -31.04
C ASN A 575 20.90 23.50 -32.22
N ARG A 576 21.05 22.28 -32.78
CA ARG A 576 22.14 21.91 -33.73
C ARG A 576 21.65 21.13 -34.96
N VAL A 577 20.88 21.77 -35.85
CA VAL A 577 20.37 21.12 -37.09
C VAL A 577 21.49 20.56 -37.97
N ALA A 578 22.61 21.27 -38.11
CA ALA A 578 23.70 20.88 -39.01
C ALA A 578 24.42 19.56 -38.61
N ALA A 579 24.29 19.13 -37.35
CA ALA A 579 25.01 17.97 -36.81
C ALA A 579 24.19 16.66 -36.84
N PHE A 580 22.96 16.72 -37.37
CA PHE A 580 21.91 15.70 -37.27
C PHE A 580 22.18 14.41 -38.06
N ASP A 581 21.90 13.23 -37.47
CA ASP A 581 21.94 11.92 -38.16
C ASP A 581 20.74 11.77 -39.11
N PRO A 582 20.95 11.66 -40.45
CA PRO A 582 19.86 11.50 -41.42
C PRO A 582 18.96 10.29 -41.17
N ALA A 583 19.39 9.28 -40.40
CA ALA A 583 18.54 8.15 -40.02
C ALA A 583 17.25 8.58 -39.28
N PHE A 584 17.26 9.72 -38.59
CA PHE A 584 16.07 10.26 -37.92
C PHE A 584 15.08 10.95 -38.87
N GLU A 585 15.50 11.40 -40.06
CA GLU A 585 14.61 12.03 -41.05
C GLU A 585 13.49 11.06 -41.46
N SER A 586 13.80 9.76 -41.54
CA SER A 586 12.85 8.67 -41.80
C SER A 586 11.80 8.41 -40.70
N ARG A 587 11.87 9.10 -39.55
CA ARG A 587 10.98 8.92 -38.39
C ARG A 587 10.30 10.22 -37.94
N ILE A 588 10.72 11.38 -38.45
CA ILE A 588 10.13 12.68 -38.11
C ILE A 588 9.07 13.04 -39.13
N HIS A 589 7.87 13.33 -38.63
CA HIS A 589 6.70 13.64 -39.44
C HIS A 589 6.64 15.12 -39.79
N LEU A 590 7.20 15.99 -38.93
CA LEU A 590 7.26 17.44 -39.14
C LEU A 590 8.51 18.04 -38.48
N THR A 591 9.34 18.72 -39.27
CA THR A 591 10.42 19.56 -38.74
C THR A 591 10.00 21.01 -38.77
N ILE A 592 9.98 21.67 -37.61
CA ILE A 592 9.70 23.09 -37.47
C ILE A 592 11.02 23.82 -37.23
N HIS A 593 11.39 24.69 -38.18
CA HIS A 593 12.52 25.60 -38.06
C HIS A 593 12.03 26.95 -37.51
N TYR A 594 12.56 27.33 -36.35
CA TYR A 594 12.32 28.62 -35.71
C TYR A 594 13.39 29.61 -36.20
N PRO A 595 13.04 30.61 -37.03
CA PRO A 595 13.98 31.65 -37.41
C PRO A 595 14.30 32.55 -36.20
N ASN A 596 15.31 33.40 -36.37
CA ASN A 596 15.64 34.42 -35.37
C ASN A 596 14.51 35.45 -35.28
N LEU A 597 14.27 35.98 -34.08
CA LEU A 597 13.11 36.82 -33.78
C LEU A 597 13.16 38.14 -34.57
N ASP A 598 12.12 38.38 -35.37
CA ASP A 598 11.97 39.65 -36.09
C ASP A 598 11.66 40.82 -35.13
N PHE A 599 11.69 42.04 -35.66
CA PHE A 599 11.40 43.25 -34.89
C PHE A 599 10.03 43.21 -34.21
N ASN A 600 8.98 42.75 -34.91
CA ASN A 600 7.62 42.72 -34.38
C ASN A 600 7.48 41.67 -33.26
N SER A 601 8.07 40.48 -33.43
CA SER A 601 8.13 39.46 -32.39
C SER A 601 8.89 39.97 -31.15
N LYS A 602 10.05 40.63 -31.34
CA LYS A 602 10.82 41.24 -30.24
C LYS A 602 10.00 42.30 -29.50
N LEU A 603 9.33 43.21 -30.21
CA LEU A 603 8.48 44.24 -29.63
C LEU A 603 7.31 43.64 -28.83
N HIS A 604 6.62 42.64 -29.38
CA HIS A 604 5.53 41.96 -28.69
C HIS A 604 6.00 41.20 -27.43
N ILE A 605 7.19 40.60 -27.47
CA ILE A 605 7.83 39.94 -26.31
C ILE A 605 8.19 40.97 -25.23
N TRP A 606 8.77 42.11 -25.60
CA TRP A 606 9.05 43.23 -24.69
C TRP A 606 7.77 43.75 -24.03
N GLN A 607 6.74 44.09 -24.81
CA GLN A 607 5.43 44.52 -24.32
C GLN A 607 4.83 43.49 -23.36
N THR A 608 4.87 42.20 -23.70
CA THR A 608 4.31 41.12 -22.88
C THR A 608 5.03 40.99 -21.54
N PHE A 609 6.36 41.00 -21.51
CA PHE A 609 7.09 40.88 -20.25
C PHE A 609 7.00 42.14 -19.37
N VAL A 610 6.97 43.34 -19.97
CA VAL A 610 6.79 44.61 -19.25
C VAL A 610 5.36 44.74 -18.71
N LYS A 611 4.33 44.30 -19.44
CA LYS A 611 2.93 44.35 -18.99
C LYS A 611 2.56 43.21 -18.00
N ARG A 612 3.25 42.05 -18.01
CA ARG A 612 3.07 40.94 -17.03
C ARG A 612 3.76 41.20 -15.67
N GLY A 613 3.54 42.34 -15.01
CA GLY A 613 4.09 42.59 -13.68
C GLY A 613 3.24 43.56 -12.86
N SER A 614 3.11 43.29 -11.56
CA SER A 614 2.24 44.05 -10.63
C SER A 614 2.78 45.42 -10.21
N GLN A 615 3.80 45.94 -10.88
CA GLN A 615 4.39 47.26 -10.64
C GLN A 615 4.00 48.21 -11.77
N SER A 616 3.86 49.50 -11.47
CA SER A 616 3.84 50.54 -12.50
C SER A 616 5.17 50.54 -13.28
N ASN A 617 5.07 50.71 -14.59
CA ASN A 617 6.20 50.83 -15.50
C ASN A 617 6.04 52.15 -16.26
N ASP A 618 7.09 52.95 -16.28
CA ASP A 618 7.12 54.28 -16.93
C ASP A 618 7.90 54.18 -18.25
N ILE A 619 7.61 53.14 -19.04
CA ILE A 619 8.22 52.89 -20.36
C ILE A 619 7.13 52.99 -21.42
N SER A 620 7.34 53.90 -22.37
CA SER A 620 6.45 54.12 -23.52
C SER A 620 6.57 53.01 -24.57
N ASP A 621 5.55 52.84 -25.43
CA ASP A 621 5.64 51.85 -26.53
C ASP A 621 6.72 52.23 -27.57
N ASP A 622 7.07 53.52 -27.73
CA ASP A 622 8.20 53.99 -28.55
C ASP A 622 9.57 53.57 -27.95
N GLU A 623 9.71 53.62 -26.63
CA GLU A 623 10.88 53.11 -25.92
C GLU A 623 10.99 51.57 -25.99
N LEU A 624 9.86 50.85 -26.01
CA LEU A 624 9.86 49.42 -26.30
C LEU A 624 10.26 49.13 -27.75
N ALA A 625 9.97 50.04 -28.69
CA ALA A 625 10.43 49.96 -30.07
C ALA A 625 11.95 50.23 -30.21
N GLU A 626 12.54 51.13 -29.41
CA GLU A 626 14.01 51.26 -29.27
C GLU A 626 14.62 49.92 -28.82
N LEU A 627 14.08 49.34 -27.74
CA LEU A 627 14.55 48.07 -27.16
C LEU A 627 14.36 46.85 -28.07
N ALA A 628 13.41 46.90 -29.01
CA ALA A 628 13.17 45.84 -29.98
C ALA A 628 14.19 45.82 -31.13
N GLN A 629 15.00 46.86 -31.31
CA GLN A 629 16.07 46.88 -32.33
C GLN A 629 17.22 45.92 -31.97
N GLU A 630 17.59 45.85 -30.69
CA GLU A 630 18.67 45.01 -30.16
C GLU A 630 18.59 43.53 -30.58
N GLU A 631 19.73 42.91 -30.88
CA GLU A 631 19.83 41.48 -31.22
C GLU A 631 19.76 40.60 -29.96
N LEU A 632 18.53 40.36 -29.50
CA LEU A 632 18.25 39.61 -28.26
C LEU A 632 17.21 38.52 -28.51
N ASN A 633 17.48 37.31 -28.01
CA ASN A 633 16.48 36.25 -27.97
C ASN A 633 15.50 36.43 -26.78
N GLY A 634 14.35 35.76 -26.83
CA GLY A 634 13.29 35.92 -25.82
C GLY A 634 13.72 35.57 -24.39
N ARG A 635 14.66 34.63 -24.22
CA ARG A 635 15.24 34.27 -22.90
C ARG A 635 16.13 35.41 -22.37
N GLN A 636 16.91 36.07 -23.24
CA GLN A 636 17.71 37.24 -22.88
C GLN A 636 16.83 38.46 -22.55
N ILE A 637 15.76 38.73 -23.32
CA ILE A 637 14.81 39.82 -23.04
C ILE A 637 14.16 39.61 -21.67
N LYS A 638 13.64 38.40 -21.40
CA LYS A 638 13.06 38.03 -20.09
C LYS A 638 14.03 38.29 -18.93
N ASN A 639 15.31 37.96 -19.11
CA ASN A 639 16.34 38.19 -18.11
C ASN A 639 16.64 39.68 -17.89
N VAL A 640 16.72 40.49 -18.96
CA VAL A 640 16.93 41.94 -18.85
C VAL A 640 15.76 42.61 -18.11
N VAL A 641 14.51 42.30 -18.47
CA VAL A 641 13.31 42.80 -17.77
C VAL A 641 13.32 42.38 -16.29
N LYS A 642 13.69 41.13 -15.98
CA LYS A 642 13.78 40.65 -14.58
C LYS A 642 14.82 41.43 -13.77
N THR A 643 16.03 41.61 -14.31
CA THR A 643 17.09 42.36 -13.61
C THR A 643 16.74 43.84 -13.45
N ALA A 644 16.15 44.47 -14.48
CA ALA A 644 15.73 45.87 -14.42
C ALA A 644 14.62 46.10 -13.37
N ARG A 645 13.68 45.14 -13.21
CA ARG A 645 12.69 45.18 -12.11
C ARG A 645 13.32 44.98 -10.73
N LEU A 646 14.31 44.09 -10.59
CA LEU A 646 15.01 43.91 -9.31
C LEU A 646 15.76 45.19 -8.90
N LEU A 647 16.38 45.89 -9.87
CA LEU A 647 17.01 47.18 -9.66
C LEU A 647 15.98 48.25 -9.23
N ALA A 648 14.92 48.45 -10.01
CA ALA A 648 13.85 49.40 -9.70
C ALA A 648 13.19 49.12 -8.33
N ALA A 649 12.95 47.85 -7.98
CA ALA A 649 12.42 47.45 -6.67
C ALA A 649 13.40 47.76 -5.52
N SER A 650 14.71 47.63 -5.73
CA SER A 650 15.72 48.01 -4.72
C SER A 650 15.80 49.53 -4.52
N GLU A 651 15.59 50.30 -5.59
CA GLU A 651 15.51 51.77 -5.59
C GLU A 651 14.12 52.30 -5.14
N ARG A 652 13.16 51.38 -4.91
CA ARG A 652 11.73 51.66 -4.58
C ARG A 652 11.00 52.49 -5.65
N MET A 653 11.43 52.38 -6.90
CA MET A 653 10.87 53.09 -8.05
C MET A 653 10.04 52.16 -8.96
N SER A 654 9.22 52.78 -9.79
CA SER A 654 8.58 52.19 -10.97
C SER A 654 9.64 51.71 -11.98
N LEU A 655 9.28 50.74 -12.83
CA LEU A 655 10.18 50.28 -13.89
C LEU A 655 10.28 51.34 -15.00
N ALA A 656 11.27 52.23 -14.87
CA ALA A 656 11.64 53.20 -15.90
C ALA A 656 12.77 52.68 -16.82
N MET A 657 12.90 53.27 -18.01
CA MET A 657 13.93 52.96 -19.02
C MET A 657 15.39 53.04 -18.48
N GLY A 658 15.65 53.93 -17.52
CA GLY A 658 16.98 54.08 -16.90
C GLY A 658 17.54 52.75 -16.36
N HIS A 659 16.72 51.98 -15.64
CA HIS A 659 17.11 50.67 -15.10
C HIS A 659 17.47 49.68 -16.22
N VAL A 660 16.72 49.69 -17.32
CA VAL A 660 16.95 48.82 -18.49
C VAL A 660 18.28 49.17 -19.16
N LYS A 661 18.54 50.47 -19.40
CA LYS A 661 19.82 50.94 -19.97
C LYS A 661 21.01 50.68 -19.04
N THR A 662 20.85 50.74 -17.72
CA THR A 662 21.87 50.30 -16.75
C THR A 662 22.17 48.80 -16.86
N VAL A 663 21.15 47.94 -16.97
CA VAL A 663 21.35 46.50 -17.19
C VAL A 663 22.08 46.21 -18.52
N PHE A 664 21.83 46.99 -19.57
CA PHE A 664 22.58 46.88 -20.82
C PHE A 664 24.07 47.24 -20.68
N LYS A 665 24.40 48.35 -20.01
CA LYS A 665 25.81 48.73 -19.75
C LYS A 665 26.57 47.61 -19.03
N ILE A 666 25.99 47.09 -17.94
CA ILE A 666 26.55 45.97 -17.16
C ILE A 666 26.74 44.73 -18.05
N LYS A 667 25.75 44.39 -18.88
CA LYS A 667 25.77 43.20 -19.75
C LYS A 667 26.76 43.33 -20.92
N ARG A 668 27.02 44.54 -21.42
CA ARG A 668 28.02 44.80 -22.47
C ARG A 668 29.45 44.87 -21.94
N GLY A 669 29.62 45.04 -20.63
CA GLY A 669 30.93 45.27 -20.02
C GLY A 669 31.35 46.74 -20.01
N ASP A 670 30.42 47.67 -20.31
CA ASP A 670 30.61 49.13 -20.30
C ASP A 670 30.66 49.70 -18.86
N ILE A 671 31.38 49.00 -17.98
CA ILE A 671 31.64 49.41 -16.60
C ILE A 671 32.95 50.20 -16.62
N GLU A 672 32.84 51.52 -16.69
CA GLU A 672 33.97 52.41 -16.44
C GLU A 672 34.61 52.05 -15.10
N ARG A 673 35.90 51.70 -15.11
CA ARG A 673 36.65 51.43 -13.88
C ARG A 673 36.84 52.72 -13.11
N VAL A 674 35.92 53.01 -12.20
CA VAL A 674 36.12 54.03 -11.15
C VAL A 674 37.41 53.66 -10.42
N GLN A 675 38.42 54.52 -10.53
CA GLN A 675 39.65 54.37 -9.76
C GLN A 675 39.34 54.71 -8.30
N ALA A 676 39.78 53.84 -7.40
CA ALA A 676 39.91 54.05 -5.96
C ALA A 676 41.37 53.80 -5.57
#